data_AF-A0A090AHQ6-F1
#
_entry.id   AF-A0A090AHQ6-F1
#
_cell.length_a   1.000
_cell.length_b   1.000
_cell.length_c   1.000
_cell.angle_alpha   90.00
_cell.angle_beta   90.00
_cell.angle_gamma   90.00
#
_symmetry.space_group_name_H-M   'P 1'
#
loop_
_entity.id
_entity.type
_entity.pdbx_description
1 polymer ?
#
loop_
_entity_poly.entity_id
_entity_poly.type
_entity_poly.pdbx_seq_one_letter_code
_entity_poly.pdbx_strand_id
1 'polypeptide(L)'
;MRIGYRFALIAIILLFVIVSYYSKQQEVIHIAFVGPLSGKDTAAGKAMTQAIQLYLDTVNQTGGIQGKKIVLDRFDDRNDVNQAQAKAMEIAKQNRAVAVIGHWYSSSSISAGEIYKKQGIPAIAPGSTNIKVTENNEWYFRNIFSSKSSGRFLANYVKQVFQQTTVSIIHEDDAYGAYLAEVFGQETNKLGMTVKYQWHFKIDDPQLETSLEQIVKQLATKNDAGVILLAVKALEGVKLVKLIKDAGIKNTMISESSLSEQTFLQGFDNFPKERSSPGYYTNDIYVATPLIFDTANDKAQQFREVYQARYREEPDWSAAYAYDTAMLLVEAITHTQIQGQPQTLTADRQQIRDYLASLTTIHKAIEGVTGFNYFDEDRNSQKPVVIGVYKNKNLISAFTQLQMIPNLNAIADLEEALHQERILLVDNKYMYKTNVVYTGIEINEISDLDIKNLTCQLDFYLWFRFREEIDPKNIKFLNEVEPIVLTEPQVTEKWGAMTYHMYHVKGRFRIDFLPQHYAFKQHNLGVSFRHRELNSNNLIYVTDVLGMGLTDQAAWLKRLESYQVLNPALGWSMQNIRFFQDFIYKSALGSLKYLNQQDGMMKYSRFNAALLIKADEFALRGMIPTEWASPLIIFSILMLLFLILLETKKTLIYLPRFILGNTKRVRLLPSLYKIWRDNSSHFSISYVIWLLQASCAAILLLSSEVLLVERVAKGTLYKPDLVITFFDILWWLVPTLFISMAIKRFIWYPLEKRSRRAIPNVIRIFVTFVIYLLAFFGIIAFVYEQTLTSLLATSGMVAMIIGLAIQVNLSNIFSGVAINLERPFRVGDWVKIGDFDEGIVVDVNWRTTRVKVRNGYILSIPNSTAAESDIHNYNYTDGHYWLWPTVYVDPHHSPAFVEKILLEAIQSVETGVMKKPKPYILFAGVNEWAASYWIVFCLENYQNKYDILNEVWRKVWQQMQQAGIMFAIHRQEIYMFQGVKERRPTTIPNEWPILKTPNPDK
;
A
#
# COMPACT_ATOMS: atom_id res chain seq x y z
N MET A 1 28.51 19.91 -34.31
CA MET A 1 27.36 19.10 -34.78
C MET A 1 27.48 17.59 -34.53
N ARG A 2 28.66 16.95 -34.42
CA ARG A 2 28.79 15.47 -34.30
C ARG A 2 28.54 14.85 -32.91
N ILE A 3 28.42 15.64 -31.84
CA ILE A 3 28.24 15.14 -30.46
C ILE A 3 26.75 14.95 -30.10
N GLY A 4 25.85 15.78 -30.66
CA GLY A 4 24.40 15.68 -30.39
C GLY A 4 23.75 14.41 -30.93
N TYR A 5 24.19 13.91 -32.10
CA TYR A 5 23.68 12.68 -32.70
C TYR A 5 24.00 11.41 -31.89
N ARG A 6 25.13 11.40 -31.17
CA ARG A 6 25.49 10.24 -30.31
C ARG A 6 24.65 10.19 -29.04
N PHE A 7 24.31 11.34 -28.45
CA PHE A 7 23.40 11.41 -27.29
C PHE A 7 21.96 11.06 -27.65
N ALA A 8 21.47 11.51 -28.81
CA ALA A 8 20.15 11.15 -29.31
C ALA A 8 20.04 9.64 -29.59
N LEU A 9 21.07 9.03 -30.20
CA LEU A 9 21.08 7.59 -30.47
C LEU A 9 21.14 6.75 -29.19
N ILE A 10 21.95 7.17 -28.20
CA ILE A 10 22.00 6.51 -26.88
C ILE A 10 20.67 6.65 -26.14
N ALA A 11 20.03 7.83 -26.20
CA ALA A 11 18.71 8.05 -25.59
C ALA A 11 17.62 7.20 -26.27
N ILE A 12 17.66 7.03 -27.60
CA ILE A 12 16.72 6.18 -28.35
C ILE A 12 16.97 4.70 -28.03
N ILE A 13 18.22 4.25 -27.92
CA ILE A 13 18.54 2.87 -27.53
C ILE A 13 18.11 2.61 -26.08
N LEU A 14 18.36 3.54 -25.16
CA LEU A 14 17.87 3.45 -23.78
C LEU A 14 16.35 3.45 -23.73
N LEU A 15 15.67 4.29 -24.53
CA LEU A 15 14.21 4.31 -24.61
C LEU A 15 13.68 3.00 -25.21
N PHE A 16 14.37 2.40 -26.18
CA PHE A 16 13.98 1.13 -26.80
C PHE A 16 14.25 -0.07 -25.87
N VAL A 17 15.30 -0.02 -25.05
CA VAL A 17 15.59 -1.00 -23.99
C VAL A 17 14.60 -0.86 -22.85
N ILE A 18 14.25 0.36 -22.44
CA ILE A 18 13.22 0.64 -21.44
C ILE A 18 11.86 0.20 -21.96
N VAL A 19 11.47 0.57 -23.19
CA VAL A 19 10.21 0.15 -23.80
C VAL A 19 10.18 -1.37 -24.03
N SER A 20 11.28 -2.02 -24.44
CA SER A 20 11.34 -3.49 -24.54
C SER A 20 11.32 -4.18 -23.17
N TYR A 21 11.85 -3.55 -22.13
CA TYR A 21 11.78 -4.01 -20.74
C TYR A 21 10.35 -3.87 -20.16
N TYR A 22 9.64 -2.80 -20.52
CA TYR A 22 8.24 -2.55 -20.11
C TYR A 22 7.20 -3.20 -21.04
N SER A 23 7.56 -3.61 -22.25
CA SER A 23 6.67 -4.24 -23.25
C SER A 23 6.60 -5.77 -23.14
N LYS A 24 7.35 -6.40 -22.22
CA LYS A 24 7.06 -7.78 -21.84
C LYS A 24 5.75 -7.76 -21.05
N GLN A 25 4.66 -8.10 -21.73
CA GLN A 25 3.37 -8.36 -21.10
C GLN A 25 3.63 -9.33 -19.95
N GLN A 26 3.49 -8.85 -18.71
CA GLN A 26 3.86 -9.63 -17.54
C GLN A 26 2.91 -10.84 -17.49
N GLU A 27 3.42 -12.03 -17.79
CA GLU A 27 2.64 -13.26 -17.72
C GLU A 27 2.08 -13.43 -16.30
N VAL A 28 0.81 -13.82 -16.21
CA VAL A 28 0.08 -13.96 -14.94
C VAL A 28 -0.43 -15.38 -14.77
N ILE A 29 -0.43 -15.86 -13.53
CA ILE A 29 -1.02 -17.14 -13.13
C ILE A 29 -2.31 -16.83 -12.37
N HIS A 30 -3.41 -17.42 -12.81
CA HIS A 30 -4.74 -17.18 -12.24
C HIS A 30 -5.11 -18.24 -11.22
N ILE A 31 -5.48 -17.83 -10.01
CA ILE A 31 -6.13 -18.68 -9.00
C ILE A 31 -7.55 -18.14 -8.80
N ALA A 32 -8.54 -19.02 -8.85
CA ALA A 32 -9.92 -18.63 -8.57
C ALA A 32 -10.22 -18.79 -7.07
N PHE A 33 -10.89 -17.81 -6.47
CA PHE A 33 -11.54 -17.93 -5.17
C PHE A 33 -13.05 -17.85 -5.32
N VAL A 34 -13.76 -18.80 -4.73
CA VAL A 34 -15.22 -18.84 -4.74
C VAL A 34 -15.76 -18.92 -3.31
N GLY A 35 -16.61 -17.96 -2.94
CA GLY A 35 -17.23 -17.90 -1.62
C GLY A 35 -18.25 -16.76 -1.51
N PRO A 36 -18.77 -16.49 -0.29
CA PRO A 36 -19.85 -15.52 -0.09
C PRO A 36 -19.32 -14.08 -0.06
N LEU A 37 -19.27 -13.43 -1.22
CA LEU A 37 -18.79 -12.05 -1.36
C LEU A 37 -19.93 -11.02 -1.26
N SER A 38 -21.18 -11.45 -1.43
CA SER A 38 -22.37 -10.67 -1.14
C SER A 38 -23.44 -11.51 -0.42
N GLY A 39 -24.50 -10.87 0.07
CA GLY A 39 -25.59 -11.54 0.78
C GLY A 39 -25.48 -11.44 2.30
N LYS A 40 -25.90 -12.49 3.03
CA LYS A 40 -26.04 -12.47 4.49
C LYS A 40 -24.76 -12.84 5.26
N ASP A 41 -23.84 -13.58 4.64
CA ASP A 41 -22.62 -14.12 5.28
C ASP A 41 -21.33 -13.55 4.64
N THR A 42 -21.28 -12.23 4.47
CA THR A 42 -20.17 -11.55 3.76
C THR A 42 -18.89 -11.44 4.59
N ALA A 43 -18.99 -11.55 5.92
CA ALA A 43 -17.83 -11.36 6.80
C ALA A 43 -16.80 -12.47 6.61
N ALA A 44 -17.22 -13.74 6.55
CA ALA A 44 -16.34 -14.87 6.27
C ALA A 44 -15.70 -14.76 4.86
N GLY A 45 -16.50 -14.46 3.83
CA GLY A 45 -15.99 -14.28 2.46
C GLY A 45 -14.99 -13.13 2.33
N LYS A 46 -15.23 -12.02 3.03
CA LYS A 46 -14.30 -10.88 3.13
C LYS A 46 -13.01 -11.30 3.82
N ALA A 47 -13.08 -11.96 4.97
CA ALA A 47 -11.92 -12.38 5.74
C ALA A 47 -11.02 -13.35 4.95
N MET A 48 -11.63 -14.35 4.29
CA MET A 48 -10.92 -15.26 3.39
C MET A 48 -10.27 -14.53 2.21
N THR A 49 -11.00 -13.62 1.56
CA THR A 49 -10.46 -12.83 0.44
C THR A 49 -9.26 -11.99 0.86
N GLN A 50 -9.38 -11.31 2.01
CA GLN A 50 -8.32 -10.48 2.58
C GLN A 50 -7.07 -11.31 2.91
N ALA A 51 -7.25 -12.52 3.46
CA ALA A 51 -6.16 -13.41 3.82
C ALA A 51 -5.46 -14.02 2.58
N ILE A 52 -6.22 -14.49 1.59
CA ILE A 52 -5.65 -14.98 0.32
C ILE A 52 -4.89 -13.86 -0.37
N GLN A 53 -5.48 -12.67 -0.49
CA GLN A 53 -4.83 -11.53 -1.12
C GLN A 53 -3.58 -11.11 -0.36
N LEU A 54 -3.60 -11.16 0.97
CA LEU A 54 -2.44 -10.84 1.80
C LEU A 54 -1.25 -11.73 1.44
N TYR A 55 -1.47 -13.05 1.35
CA TYR A 55 -0.41 -13.99 0.97
C TYR A 55 0.07 -13.79 -0.47
N LEU A 56 -0.85 -13.66 -1.43
CA LEU A 56 -0.48 -13.48 -2.85
C LEU A 56 0.26 -12.17 -3.09
N ASP A 57 -0.09 -11.10 -2.39
CA ASP A 57 0.64 -9.83 -2.44
C ASP A 57 2.07 -9.99 -1.94
N THR A 58 2.28 -10.72 -0.84
CA THR A 58 3.62 -11.02 -0.32
C THR A 58 4.47 -11.76 -1.34
N VAL A 59 3.92 -12.80 -1.99
CA VAL A 59 4.61 -13.55 -3.06
C VAL A 59 4.91 -12.66 -4.27
N ASN A 60 3.97 -11.80 -4.67
CA ASN A 60 4.14 -10.89 -5.80
C ASN A 60 5.19 -9.80 -5.52
N GLN A 61 5.28 -9.31 -4.28
CA GLN A 61 6.28 -8.33 -3.86
C GLN A 61 7.70 -8.90 -3.88
N THR A 62 7.86 -10.21 -3.66
CA THR A 62 9.14 -10.91 -3.79
C THR A 62 9.50 -11.31 -5.23
N GLY A 63 8.75 -10.84 -6.23
CA GLY A 63 9.02 -11.09 -7.65
C GLY A 63 8.11 -12.13 -8.32
N GLY A 64 7.13 -12.67 -7.60
CA GLY A 64 6.19 -13.68 -8.10
C GLY A 64 6.83 -15.06 -8.28
N ILE A 65 6.15 -15.95 -9.02
CA ILE A 65 6.65 -17.30 -9.34
C ILE A 65 7.27 -17.25 -10.73
N GLN A 66 8.58 -17.51 -10.83
CA GLN A 66 9.32 -17.44 -12.10
C GLN A 66 9.17 -16.08 -12.82
N GLY A 67 9.04 -14.99 -12.06
CA GLY A 67 8.78 -13.64 -12.60
C GLY A 67 7.33 -13.36 -13.01
N LYS A 68 6.44 -14.36 -12.90
CA LYS A 68 5.00 -14.24 -13.19
C LYS A 68 4.25 -13.82 -11.93
N LYS A 69 3.32 -12.88 -12.09
CA LYS A 69 2.45 -12.46 -10.99
C LYS A 69 1.30 -13.43 -10.81
N ILE A 70 0.90 -13.68 -9.57
CA ILE A 70 -0.31 -14.46 -9.28
C ILE A 70 -1.48 -13.49 -9.10
N VAL A 71 -2.59 -13.77 -9.77
CA VAL A 71 -3.81 -12.96 -9.73
C VAL A 71 -4.94 -13.79 -9.15
N LEU A 72 -5.68 -13.18 -8.21
CA LEU A 72 -6.85 -13.77 -7.59
C LEU A 72 -8.13 -13.38 -8.35
N ASP A 73 -8.76 -14.36 -8.99
CA ASP A 73 -10.07 -14.19 -9.61
C ASP A 73 -11.17 -14.51 -8.61
N ARG A 74 -12.08 -13.56 -8.38
CA ARG A 74 -13.08 -13.66 -7.30
C ARG A 74 -14.46 -13.96 -7.87
N PHE A 75 -15.11 -14.98 -7.34
CA PHE A 75 -16.45 -15.39 -7.73
C PHE A 75 -17.36 -15.46 -6.51
N ASP A 76 -18.52 -14.80 -6.61
CA ASP A 76 -19.52 -14.76 -5.55
C ASP A 76 -20.53 -15.87 -5.73
N ASP A 77 -20.55 -16.85 -4.83
CA ASP A 77 -21.57 -17.91 -4.81
C ASP A 77 -22.69 -17.64 -3.79
N ARG A 78 -22.56 -16.59 -2.96
CA ARG A 78 -23.53 -16.24 -1.91
C ARG A 78 -23.91 -17.40 -0.98
N ASN A 79 -23.05 -18.41 -0.85
CA ASN A 79 -23.36 -19.67 -0.17
C ASN A 79 -24.62 -20.40 -0.70
N ASP A 80 -24.99 -20.17 -1.96
CA ASP A 80 -26.12 -20.82 -2.63
C ASP A 80 -25.66 -21.94 -3.56
N VAL A 81 -26.34 -23.08 -3.52
CA VAL A 81 -25.98 -24.27 -4.29
C VAL A 81 -26.05 -24.04 -5.80
N ASN A 82 -27.06 -23.30 -6.28
CA ASN A 82 -27.24 -23.06 -7.71
C ASN A 82 -26.21 -22.04 -8.22
N GLN A 83 -25.94 -21.00 -7.42
CA GLN A 83 -24.89 -20.04 -7.73
C GLN A 83 -23.50 -20.69 -7.72
N ALA A 84 -23.22 -21.59 -6.76
CA ALA A 84 -21.96 -22.33 -6.72
C ALA A 84 -21.72 -23.14 -8.00
N GLN A 85 -22.75 -23.83 -8.51
CA GLN A 85 -22.68 -24.52 -9.79
C GLN A 85 -22.47 -23.57 -10.97
N ALA A 86 -23.22 -22.46 -11.01
CA ALA A 86 -23.07 -21.46 -12.06
C ALA A 86 -21.66 -20.87 -12.11
N LYS A 87 -21.06 -20.58 -10.94
CA LYS A 87 -19.69 -20.06 -10.82
C LYS A 87 -18.63 -21.10 -11.17
N ALA A 88 -18.83 -22.36 -10.79
CA ALA A 88 -17.95 -23.45 -11.23
C ALA A 88 -17.96 -23.61 -12.77
N MET A 89 -19.13 -23.53 -13.40
CA MET A 89 -19.25 -23.55 -14.88
C MET A 89 -18.60 -22.31 -15.51
N GLU A 90 -18.77 -21.14 -14.90
CA GLU A 90 -18.15 -19.90 -15.35
C GLU A 90 -16.62 -19.99 -15.34
N ILE A 91 -16.03 -20.49 -14.25
CA ILE A 91 -14.59 -20.71 -14.10
C ILE A 91 -14.07 -21.69 -15.15
N ALA A 92 -14.78 -22.81 -15.35
CA ALA A 92 -14.43 -23.79 -16.36
C ALA A 92 -14.46 -23.18 -17.76
N LYS A 93 -15.49 -22.38 -18.09
CA LYS A 93 -15.65 -21.72 -19.38
C LYS A 93 -14.57 -20.65 -19.62
N GLN A 94 -14.15 -19.92 -18.60
CA GLN A 94 -13.08 -18.93 -18.70
C GLN A 94 -11.72 -19.58 -18.99
N ASN A 95 -11.54 -20.85 -18.59
CA ASN A 95 -10.36 -21.67 -18.84
C ASN A 95 -9.00 -20.95 -18.65
N ARG A 96 -8.87 -20.26 -17.51
CA ARG A 96 -7.64 -19.52 -17.14
C ARG A 96 -7.11 -19.86 -15.76
N ALA A 97 -7.99 -20.19 -14.81
CA ALA A 97 -7.57 -20.53 -13.45
C ALA A 97 -6.86 -21.89 -13.40
N VAL A 98 -5.69 -21.95 -12.77
CA VAL A 98 -4.91 -23.18 -12.58
C VAL A 98 -5.44 -24.02 -11.41
N ALA A 99 -6.13 -23.40 -10.47
CA ALA A 99 -6.74 -24.04 -9.31
C ALA A 99 -7.86 -23.15 -8.71
N VAL A 100 -8.68 -23.75 -7.87
CA VAL A 100 -9.79 -23.10 -7.15
C VAL A 100 -9.58 -23.19 -5.63
N ILE A 101 -9.74 -22.07 -4.94
CA ILE A 101 -9.91 -21.99 -3.48
C ILE A 101 -11.41 -21.81 -3.22
N GLY A 102 -12.01 -22.71 -2.47
CA GLY A 102 -13.45 -22.71 -2.21
C GLY A 102 -14.05 -24.10 -2.40
N HIS A 103 -15.36 -24.27 -2.21
CA HIS A 103 -16.30 -23.27 -1.72
C HIS A 103 -16.28 -23.20 -0.19
N TRP A 104 -17.08 -22.30 0.39
CA TRP A 104 -17.17 -22.15 1.85
C TRP A 104 -18.02 -23.26 2.48
N TYR A 105 -19.31 -23.32 2.15
CA TYR A 105 -20.23 -24.33 2.68
C TYR A 105 -20.06 -25.70 2.03
N SER A 106 -20.22 -26.75 2.85
CA SER A 106 -20.17 -28.15 2.39
C SER A 106 -21.16 -28.43 1.26
N SER A 107 -22.37 -27.88 1.30
CA SER A 107 -23.38 -28.02 0.24
C SER A 107 -22.92 -27.41 -1.09
N SER A 108 -22.35 -26.20 -1.07
CA SER A 108 -21.77 -25.55 -2.25
C SER A 108 -20.58 -26.33 -2.80
N SER A 109 -19.67 -26.77 -1.93
CA SER A 109 -18.46 -27.52 -2.31
C SER A 109 -18.77 -28.87 -2.96
N ILE A 110 -19.73 -29.64 -2.42
CA ILE A 110 -20.17 -30.91 -3.03
C ILE A 110 -20.73 -30.66 -4.42
N SER A 111 -21.59 -29.66 -4.56
CA SER A 111 -22.30 -29.37 -5.81
C SER A 111 -21.37 -28.84 -6.92
N ALA A 112 -20.49 -27.90 -6.59
CA ALA A 112 -19.49 -27.37 -7.52
C ALA A 112 -18.36 -28.39 -7.81
N GLY A 113 -18.04 -29.25 -6.85
CA GLY A 113 -17.00 -30.27 -6.96
C GLY A 113 -17.23 -31.25 -8.10
N GLU A 114 -18.48 -31.60 -8.40
CA GLU A 114 -18.84 -32.43 -9.55
C GLU A 114 -18.48 -31.78 -10.89
N ILE A 115 -18.54 -30.45 -10.97
CA ILE A 115 -18.15 -29.69 -12.17
C ILE A 115 -16.63 -29.66 -12.28
N TYR A 116 -15.92 -29.33 -11.19
CA TYR A 116 -14.45 -29.31 -11.19
C TYR A 116 -13.86 -30.68 -11.53
N LYS A 117 -14.44 -31.76 -11.01
CA LYS A 117 -14.08 -33.14 -11.36
C LYS A 117 -14.21 -33.42 -12.86
N LYS A 118 -15.34 -33.03 -13.48
CA LYS A 118 -15.58 -33.21 -14.92
C LYS A 118 -14.64 -32.37 -15.79
N GLN A 119 -14.21 -31.22 -15.29
CA GLN A 119 -13.38 -30.25 -16.01
C GLN A 119 -11.88 -30.38 -15.72
N GLY A 120 -11.50 -31.28 -14.81
CA GLY A 120 -10.11 -31.50 -14.40
C GLY A 120 -9.48 -30.27 -13.74
N ILE A 121 -10.20 -29.61 -12.84
CA ILE A 121 -9.73 -28.41 -12.13
C ILE A 121 -9.49 -28.75 -10.65
N PRO A 122 -8.27 -28.63 -10.12
CA PRO A 122 -8.01 -28.90 -8.71
C PRO A 122 -8.66 -27.81 -7.85
N ALA A 123 -9.40 -28.23 -6.83
CA ALA A 123 -10.06 -27.35 -5.87
C ALA A 123 -9.65 -27.71 -4.44
N ILE A 124 -9.46 -26.70 -3.58
CA ILE A 124 -9.21 -26.89 -2.15
C ILE A 124 -10.23 -26.09 -1.35
N ALA A 125 -11.03 -26.77 -0.52
CA ALA A 125 -11.97 -26.14 0.38
C ALA A 125 -11.27 -25.75 1.71
N PRO A 126 -11.26 -24.45 2.08
CA PRO A 126 -10.64 -24.00 3.33
C PRO A 126 -11.54 -24.20 4.56
N GLY A 127 -12.86 -24.32 4.39
CA GLY A 127 -13.82 -24.33 5.51
C GLY A 127 -14.88 -25.45 5.51
N SER A 128 -15.01 -26.22 4.44
CA SER A 128 -16.01 -27.30 4.38
C SER A 128 -15.55 -28.52 5.18
N THR A 129 -16.33 -28.95 6.17
CA THR A 129 -15.97 -30.02 7.12
C THR A 129 -16.61 -31.39 6.80
N ASN A 130 -17.58 -31.44 5.88
CA ASN A 130 -18.20 -32.72 5.47
C ASN A 130 -17.27 -33.53 4.54
N ILE A 131 -17.06 -34.82 4.84
CA ILE A 131 -16.18 -35.72 4.07
C ILE A 131 -16.68 -35.97 2.64
N LYS A 132 -17.98 -35.79 2.39
CA LYS A 132 -18.60 -35.95 1.07
C LYS A 132 -18.04 -34.99 0.01
N VAL A 133 -17.35 -33.93 0.40
CA VAL A 133 -16.69 -33.00 -0.53
C VAL A 133 -15.59 -33.67 -1.34
N THR A 134 -14.82 -34.59 -0.74
CA THR A 134 -13.69 -35.27 -1.39
C THR A 134 -13.98 -36.74 -1.73
N GLU A 135 -15.08 -37.28 -1.20
CA GLU A 135 -15.56 -38.62 -1.48
C GLU A 135 -15.80 -38.80 -2.99
N ASN A 136 -15.17 -39.82 -3.58
CA ASN A 136 -15.23 -40.08 -5.02
C ASN A 136 -14.80 -38.90 -5.90
N ASN A 137 -14.03 -37.93 -5.40
CA ASN A 137 -13.57 -36.77 -6.16
C ASN A 137 -12.05 -36.57 -6.02
N GLU A 138 -11.29 -37.05 -7.02
CA GLU A 138 -9.83 -36.95 -7.05
C GLU A 138 -9.31 -35.51 -7.30
N TRP A 139 -10.18 -34.59 -7.69
CA TRP A 139 -9.84 -33.19 -7.99
C TRP A 139 -10.13 -32.24 -6.82
N TYR A 140 -10.68 -32.73 -5.72
CA TYR A 140 -11.06 -31.91 -4.58
C TYR A 140 -10.29 -32.32 -3.32
N PHE A 141 -9.72 -31.32 -2.65
CA PHE A 141 -9.02 -31.43 -1.38
C PHE A 141 -9.71 -30.60 -0.30
N ARG A 142 -9.51 -30.97 0.96
CA ARG A 142 -10.00 -30.19 2.11
C ARG A 142 -8.87 -29.87 3.05
N ASN A 143 -8.66 -28.59 3.31
CA ASN A 143 -7.60 -28.13 4.20
C ASN A 143 -8.08 -27.95 5.66
N ILE A 144 -9.10 -28.66 6.14
CA ILE A 144 -9.67 -28.50 7.49
C ILE A 144 -10.06 -29.87 8.08
N PHE A 145 -10.13 -29.99 9.41
CA PHE A 145 -10.65 -31.20 10.05
C PHE A 145 -12.08 -31.54 9.58
N SER A 146 -12.53 -32.77 9.85
CA SER A 146 -13.86 -33.23 9.44
C SER A 146 -14.91 -33.15 10.54
N SER A 147 -16.18 -33.00 10.15
CA SER A 147 -17.34 -33.17 11.05
C SER A 147 -17.38 -34.56 11.67
N LYS A 148 -16.79 -35.56 10.99
CA LYS A 148 -16.59 -36.91 11.53
C LYS A 148 -15.65 -36.90 12.74
N SER A 149 -14.51 -36.23 12.64
CA SER A 149 -13.54 -36.10 13.73
C SER A 149 -14.06 -35.20 14.85
N SER A 150 -14.66 -34.05 14.54
CA SER A 150 -15.14 -33.08 15.53
C SER A 150 -16.39 -33.57 16.26
N GLY A 151 -17.36 -34.19 15.57
CA GLY A 151 -18.55 -34.78 16.19
C GLY A 151 -18.19 -35.90 17.18
N ARG A 152 -17.23 -36.76 16.81
CA ARG A 152 -16.70 -37.79 17.73
C ARG A 152 -15.95 -37.18 18.90
N PHE A 153 -15.10 -36.20 18.64
CA PHE A 153 -14.37 -35.46 19.66
C PHE A 153 -15.33 -34.84 20.68
N LEU A 154 -16.39 -34.15 20.23
CA LEU A 154 -17.37 -33.49 21.08
C LEU A 154 -18.14 -34.49 21.94
N ALA A 155 -18.61 -35.61 21.39
CA ALA A 155 -19.33 -36.63 22.17
C ALA A 155 -18.44 -37.22 23.28
N ASN A 156 -17.16 -37.47 22.96
CA ASN A 156 -16.20 -37.93 23.95
C ASN A 156 -15.83 -36.87 24.97
N TYR A 157 -15.76 -35.60 24.58
CA TYR A 157 -15.56 -34.49 25.50
C TYR A 157 -16.70 -34.38 26.52
N VAL A 158 -17.95 -34.54 26.06
CA VAL A 158 -19.13 -34.56 26.94
C VAL A 158 -19.05 -35.70 27.95
N LYS A 159 -18.73 -36.91 27.51
CA LYS A 159 -18.64 -38.08 28.40
C LYS A 159 -17.48 -37.99 29.38
N GLN A 160 -16.28 -37.67 28.88
CA GLN A 160 -15.04 -37.85 29.64
C GLN A 160 -14.65 -36.58 30.42
N VAL A 161 -14.91 -35.40 29.87
CA VAL A 161 -14.50 -34.12 30.49
C VAL A 161 -15.66 -33.47 31.23
N PHE A 162 -16.85 -33.39 30.62
CA PHE A 162 -18.04 -32.88 31.33
C PHE A 162 -18.70 -33.91 32.24
N GLN A 163 -18.35 -35.19 32.10
CA GLN A 163 -18.92 -36.30 32.88
C GLN A 163 -20.46 -36.32 32.81
N GLN A 164 -21.02 -35.99 31.64
CA GLN A 164 -22.45 -36.01 31.36
C GLN A 164 -22.79 -37.17 30.45
N THR A 165 -23.98 -37.76 30.64
CA THR A 165 -24.47 -38.90 29.84
C THR A 165 -25.72 -38.59 29.04
N THR A 166 -26.29 -37.40 29.20
CA THR A 166 -27.50 -36.96 28.50
C THR A 166 -27.18 -35.76 27.63
N VAL A 167 -27.61 -35.82 26.38
CA VAL A 167 -27.41 -34.75 25.40
C VAL A 167 -28.70 -34.47 24.63
N SER A 168 -28.82 -33.25 24.11
CA SER A 168 -29.84 -32.88 23.13
C SER A 168 -29.19 -32.25 21.91
N ILE A 169 -29.84 -32.36 20.76
CA ILE A 169 -29.29 -31.88 19.48
C ILE A 169 -30.28 -30.90 18.84
N ILE A 170 -29.78 -29.75 18.41
CA ILE A 170 -30.51 -28.84 17.51
C ILE A 170 -29.65 -28.66 16.27
N HIS A 171 -30.20 -28.97 15.09
CA HIS A 171 -29.45 -28.91 13.85
C HIS A 171 -30.26 -28.30 12.70
N GLU A 172 -29.55 -27.74 11.73
CA GLU A 172 -30.14 -27.38 10.44
C GLU A 172 -30.20 -28.60 9.50
N ASP A 173 -31.15 -28.60 8.55
CA ASP A 173 -31.40 -29.70 7.59
C ASP A 173 -30.44 -29.71 6.38
N ASP A 174 -29.31 -29.03 6.48
CA ASP A 174 -28.36 -28.90 5.38
C ASP A 174 -27.26 -30.00 5.42
N ALA A 175 -26.38 -30.02 4.41
CA ALA A 175 -25.30 -31.00 4.33
C ALA A 175 -24.27 -30.90 5.48
N TYR A 176 -24.21 -29.77 6.18
CA TYR A 176 -23.31 -29.55 7.30
C TYR A 176 -23.94 -29.98 8.64
N GLY A 177 -25.03 -29.34 9.04
CA GLY A 177 -25.70 -29.54 10.34
C GLY A 177 -26.23 -30.95 10.51
N ALA A 178 -26.91 -31.50 9.49
CA ALA A 178 -27.45 -32.85 9.57
C ALA A 178 -26.35 -33.91 9.71
N TYR A 179 -25.23 -33.75 8.98
CA TYR A 179 -24.11 -34.70 9.05
C TYR A 179 -23.37 -34.63 10.40
N LEU A 180 -23.16 -33.43 10.96
CA LEU A 180 -22.59 -33.28 12.29
C LEU A 180 -23.50 -33.89 13.37
N ALA A 181 -24.81 -33.64 13.30
CA ALA A 181 -25.80 -34.21 14.20
C ALA A 181 -25.82 -35.75 14.13
N GLU A 182 -25.77 -36.31 12.93
CA GLU A 182 -25.71 -37.75 12.69
C GLU A 182 -24.47 -38.36 13.35
N VAL A 183 -23.27 -37.84 13.04
CA VAL A 183 -22.00 -38.35 13.59
C VAL A 183 -22.00 -38.26 15.12
N PHE A 184 -22.39 -37.12 15.68
CA PHE A 184 -22.40 -36.91 17.12
C PHE A 184 -23.43 -37.83 17.81
N GLY A 185 -24.62 -37.99 17.24
CA GLY A 185 -25.65 -38.89 17.76
C GLY A 185 -25.22 -40.36 17.71
N GLN A 186 -24.62 -40.80 16.59
CA GLN A 186 -24.04 -42.14 16.46
C GLN A 186 -22.95 -42.40 17.51
N GLU A 187 -22.03 -41.45 17.69
CA GLU A 187 -20.97 -41.59 18.69
C GLU A 187 -21.54 -41.57 20.12
N THR A 188 -22.50 -40.69 20.40
CA THR A 188 -23.19 -40.62 21.70
C THR A 188 -23.79 -41.98 22.06
N ASN A 189 -24.52 -42.60 21.13
CA ASN A 189 -25.13 -43.91 21.33
C ASN A 189 -24.07 -45.01 21.55
N LYS A 190 -22.99 -45.01 20.77
CA LYS A 190 -21.87 -45.95 20.96
C LYS A 190 -21.22 -45.82 22.33
N LEU A 191 -21.14 -44.61 22.86
CA LEU A 191 -20.58 -44.33 24.17
C LEU A 191 -21.54 -44.67 25.34
N GLY A 192 -22.74 -45.19 25.06
CA GLY A 192 -23.75 -45.49 26.08
C GLY A 192 -24.40 -44.24 26.68
N MET A 193 -24.26 -43.09 26.03
CA MET A 193 -24.98 -41.86 26.38
C MET A 193 -26.35 -41.85 25.70
N THR A 194 -27.25 -40.97 26.17
CA THR A 194 -28.61 -40.83 25.65
C THR A 194 -28.79 -39.50 24.92
N VAL A 195 -29.16 -39.55 23.63
CA VAL A 195 -29.74 -38.40 22.93
C VAL A 195 -31.19 -38.28 23.35
N LYS A 196 -31.51 -37.31 24.22
CA LYS A 196 -32.83 -37.18 24.85
C LYS A 196 -33.84 -36.51 23.94
N TYR A 197 -33.43 -35.42 23.30
CA TYR A 197 -34.25 -34.65 22.40
C TYR A 197 -33.44 -34.25 21.16
N GLN A 198 -34.10 -34.25 20.01
CA GLN A 198 -33.53 -33.80 18.75
C GLN A 198 -34.54 -32.91 18.03
N TRP A 199 -34.10 -31.73 17.65
CA TRP A 199 -34.88 -30.77 16.86
C TRP A 199 -34.12 -30.41 15.60
N HIS A 200 -34.88 -30.11 14.55
CA HIS A 200 -34.34 -29.72 13.27
C HIS A 200 -35.13 -28.57 12.66
N PHE A 201 -34.50 -27.81 11.75
CA PHE A 201 -35.15 -26.73 11.02
C PHE A 201 -34.52 -26.51 9.64
N LYS A 202 -35.27 -25.84 8.76
CA LYS A 202 -34.84 -25.49 7.41
C LYS A 202 -34.57 -24.00 7.30
N ILE A 203 -33.41 -23.63 6.73
CA ILE A 203 -32.99 -22.23 6.60
C ILE A 203 -33.88 -21.46 5.61
N ASP A 204 -34.40 -22.13 4.59
CA ASP A 204 -35.27 -21.58 3.56
C ASP A 204 -36.76 -21.56 3.96
N ASP A 205 -37.10 -21.99 5.17
CA ASP A 205 -38.46 -21.89 5.72
C ASP A 205 -38.88 -20.42 5.92
N PRO A 206 -39.96 -19.94 5.27
CA PRO A 206 -40.50 -18.60 5.50
C PRO A 206 -40.87 -18.31 6.97
N GLN A 207 -41.12 -19.35 7.77
CA GLN A 207 -41.46 -19.27 9.19
C GLN A 207 -40.30 -19.61 10.13
N LEU A 208 -39.04 -19.57 9.64
CA LEU A 208 -37.84 -19.93 10.40
C LEU A 208 -37.81 -19.34 11.82
N GLU A 209 -38.07 -18.04 11.98
CA GLU A 209 -38.05 -17.38 13.31
C GLU A 209 -39.06 -18.02 14.28
N THR A 210 -40.29 -18.27 13.82
CA THR A 210 -41.34 -18.91 14.62
C THR A 210 -40.97 -20.36 14.95
N SER A 211 -40.36 -21.09 14.01
CA SER A 211 -39.87 -22.45 14.22
C SER A 211 -38.77 -22.48 15.31
N LEU A 212 -37.82 -21.55 15.27
CA LEU A 212 -36.76 -21.44 16.30
C LEU A 212 -37.35 -21.09 17.68
N GLU A 213 -38.30 -20.16 17.76
CA GLU A 213 -39.00 -19.82 19.00
C GLU A 213 -39.73 -21.03 19.60
N GLN A 214 -40.39 -21.84 18.78
CA GLN A 214 -41.06 -23.05 19.22
C GLN A 214 -40.08 -24.09 19.77
N ILE A 215 -38.94 -24.30 19.09
CA ILE A 215 -37.87 -25.21 19.56
C ILE A 215 -37.39 -24.76 20.94
N VAL A 216 -37.08 -23.47 21.12
CA VAL A 216 -36.59 -22.95 22.41
C VAL A 216 -37.66 -23.01 23.49
N LYS A 217 -38.93 -22.74 23.16
CA LYS A 217 -40.04 -22.87 24.11
C LYS A 217 -40.21 -24.32 24.57
N GLN A 218 -40.07 -25.29 23.67
CA GLN A 218 -40.08 -26.70 24.04
C GLN A 218 -38.89 -27.02 24.94
N LEU A 219 -37.67 -26.63 24.54
CA LEU A 219 -36.44 -26.85 25.31
C LEU A 219 -36.53 -26.26 26.73
N ALA A 220 -37.11 -25.06 26.89
CA ALA A 220 -37.29 -24.42 28.19
C ALA A 220 -38.17 -25.23 29.16
N THR A 221 -39.02 -26.12 28.65
CA THR A 221 -39.84 -27.03 29.48
C THR A 221 -39.12 -28.34 29.83
N LYS A 222 -37.91 -28.57 29.29
CA LYS A 222 -37.15 -29.83 29.43
C LYS A 222 -35.94 -29.65 30.35
N ASN A 223 -36.16 -29.82 31.65
CA ASN A 223 -35.07 -29.74 32.65
C ASN A 223 -34.05 -30.90 32.52
N ASP A 224 -34.39 -31.98 31.80
CA ASP A 224 -33.55 -33.16 31.58
C ASP A 224 -32.83 -33.14 30.21
N ALA A 225 -32.73 -31.98 29.54
CA ALA A 225 -32.12 -31.87 28.22
C ALA A 225 -30.59 -32.10 28.16
N GLY A 226 -29.89 -32.10 29.31
CA GLY A 226 -28.45 -32.36 29.37
C GLY A 226 -27.60 -31.32 28.62
N VAL A 227 -26.50 -31.74 27.99
CA VAL A 227 -25.65 -30.87 27.15
C VAL A 227 -26.28 -30.70 25.77
N ILE A 228 -26.30 -29.47 25.24
CA ILE A 228 -26.95 -29.18 23.97
C ILE A 228 -25.90 -29.01 22.87
N LEU A 229 -25.91 -29.88 21.86
CA LEU A 229 -25.20 -29.67 20.62
C LEU A 229 -25.99 -28.72 19.72
N LEU A 230 -25.35 -27.61 19.32
CA LEU A 230 -25.82 -26.71 18.30
C LEU A 230 -25.06 -27.01 16.99
N ALA A 231 -25.67 -27.80 16.10
CA ALA A 231 -25.11 -28.11 14.79
C ALA A 231 -25.70 -27.17 13.74
N VAL A 232 -25.32 -25.89 13.83
CA VAL A 232 -25.90 -24.77 13.08
C VAL A 232 -24.81 -23.82 12.58
N LYS A 233 -25.08 -23.09 11.51
CA LYS A 233 -24.19 -22.02 11.01
C LYS A 233 -24.21 -20.78 11.88
N ALA A 234 -23.23 -19.89 11.68
CA ALA A 234 -23.04 -18.68 12.48
C ALA A 234 -24.31 -17.81 12.58
N LEU A 235 -24.97 -17.51 11.46
CA LEU A 235 -26.14 -16.62 11.43
C LEU A 235 -27.35 -17.20 12.17
N GLU A 236 -27.67 -18.46 11.91
CA GLU A 236 -28.74 -19.19 12.58
C GLU A 236 -28.40 -19.43 14.06
N GLY A 237 -27.13 -19.68 14.35
CA GLY A 237 -26.59 -19.78 15.71
C GLY A 237 -26.81 -18.52 16.53
N VAL A 238 -26.64 -17.32 15.95
CA VAL A 238 -26.92 -16.04 16.63
C VAL A 238 -28.37 -15.98 17.08
N LYS A 239 -29.32 -16.30 16.19
CA LYS A 239 -30.76 -16.29 16.48
C LYS A 239 -31.12 -17.28 17.57
N LEU A 240 -30.63 -18.51 17.43
CA LEU A 240 -30.92 -19.61 18.35
C LEU A 240 -30.32 -19.37 19.74
N VAL A 241 -29.04 -19.00 19.83
CA VAL A 241 -28.37 -18.72 21.11
C VAL A 241 -29.02 -17.54 21.82
N LYS A 242 -29.39 -16.49 21.08
CA LYS A 242 -30.14 -15.36 21.65
C LYS A 242 -31.42 -15.84 22.32
N LEU A 243 -32.25 -16.61 21.61
CA LEU A 243 -33.50 -17.14 22.15
C LEU A 243 -33.26 -18.04 23.37
N ILE A 244 -32.26 -18.94 23.32
CA ILE A 244 -31.92 -19.84 24.44
C ILE A 244 -31.51 -19.04 25.69
N LYS A 245 -30.62 -18.06 25.55
CA LYS A 245 -30.13 -17.24 26.66
C LYS A 245 -31.22 -16.31 27.20
N ASP A 246 -32.05 -15.74 26.34
CA ASP A 246 -33.19 -14.90 26.75
C ASP A 246 -34.26 -15.69 27.50
N ALA A 247 -34.45 -16.97 27.16
CA ALA A 247 -35.33 -17.90 27.88
C ALA A 247 -34.75 -18.36 29.23
N GLY A 248 -33.53 -17.95 29.59
CA GLY A 248 -32.90 -18.29 30.86
C GLY A 248 -32.39 -19.73 30.95
N ILE A 249 -32.24 -20.42 29.80
CA ILE A 249 -31.75 -21.79 29.75
C ILE A 249 -30.25 -21.81 30.06
N LYS A 250 -29.86 -22.60 31.07
CA LYS A 250 -28.49 -22.64 31.63
C LYS A 250 -27.66 -23.85 31.19
N ASN A 251 -28.24 -24.75 30.39
CA ASN A 251 -27.56 -25.94 29.89
C ASN A 251 -26.26 -25.57 29.17
N THR A 252 -25.22 -26.38 29.37
CA THR A 252 -23.97 -26.24 28.62
C THR A 252 -24.25 -26.41 27.13
N MET A 253 -23.78 -25.48 26.33
CA MET A 253 -23.89 -25.53 24.87
C MET A 253 -22.53 -25.88 24.28
N ILE A 254 -22.54 -26.82 23.35
CA ILE A 254 -21.39 -27.20 22.55
C ILE A 254 -21.70 -26.99 21.07
N SER A 255 -20.68 -26.66 20.28
CA SER A 255 -20.78 -26.48 18.83
C SER A 255 -19.47 -26.84 18.14
N GLU A 256 -19.50 -26.88 16.82
CA GLU A 256 -18.32 -26.93 15.95
C GLU A 256 -17.98 -25.53 15.40
N SER A 257 -17.05 -25.46 14.44
CA SER A 257 -16.30 -24.31 13.98
C SER A 257 -17.13 -23.11 13.56
N SER A 258 -18.37 -23.29 13.08
CA SER A 258 -19.20 -22.18 12.66
C SER A 258 -19.54 -21.18 13.77
N LEU A 259 -19.59 -21.62 15.02
CA LEU A 259 -19.80 -20.73 16.17
C LEU A 259 -18.50 -20.10 16.69
N SER A 260 -17.37 -20.35 16.03
CA SER A 260 -16.08 -19.68 16.31
C SER A 260 -15.70 -18.64 15.25
N GLU A 261 -16.58 -18.40 14.27
CA GLU A 261 -16.41 -17.38 13.24
C GLU A 261 -16.73 -15.97 13.76
N GLN A 262 -16.13 -14.96 13.14
CA GLN A 262 -16.38 -13.57 13.52
C GLN A 262 -17.84 -13.16 13.24
N THR A 263 -18.49 -13.75 12.22
CA THR A 263 -19.92 -13.58 11.93
C THR A 263 -20.78 -13.90 13.15
N PHE A 264 -20.48 -14.97 13.88
CA PHE A 264 -21.24 -15.37 15.06
C PHE A 264 -21.05 -14.35 16.19
N LEU A 265 -19.82 -13.94 16.45
CA LEU A 265 -19.52 -12.98 17.52
C LEU A 265 -20.16 -11.61 17.27
N GLN A 266 -20.02 -11.09 16.04
CA GLN A 266 -20.54 -9.78 15.64
C GLN A 266 -22.07 -9.75 15.56
N GLY A 267 -22.70 -10.91 15.31
CA GLY A 267 -24.16 -11.01 15.25
C GLY A 267 -24.86 -10.54 16.52
N PHE A 268 -24.19 -10.55 17.66
CA PHE A 268 -24.74 -10.08 18.93
C PHE A 268 -24.55 -8.59 19.21
N ASP A 269 -23.68 -7.89 18.48
CA ASP A 269 -23.29 -6.50 18.75
C ASP A 269 -24.46 -5.51 18.70
N ASN A 270 -25.54 -5.88 18.02
CA ASN A 270 -26.76 -5.08 17.92
C ASN A 270 -27.73 -5.26 19.09
N PHE A 271 -27.52 -6.27 19.95
CA PHE A 271 -28.43 -6.52 21.07
C PHE A 271 -28.04 -5.71 22.31
N PRO A 272 -29.00 -5.02 22.97
CA PRO A 272 -28.71 -4.18 24.14
C PRO A 272 -28.02 -4.93 25.28
N LYS A 273 -28.41 -6.18 25.53
CA LYS A 273 -27.81 -6.99 26.61
C LYS A 273 -26.32 -7.26 26.40
N GLU A 274 -25.91 -7.53 25.16
CA GLU A 274 -24.50 -7.74 24.80
C GLU A 274 -23.68 -6.45 24.97
N ARG A 275 -24.26 -5.28 24.61
CA ARG A 275 -23.60 -3.97 24.81
C ARG A 275 -23.43 -3.63 26.28
N SER A 276 -24.43 -3.96 27.11
CA SER A 276 -24.37 -3.69 28.55
C SER A 276 -23.48 -4.66 29.32
N SER A 277 -23.37 -5.91 28.85
CA SER A 277 -22.58 -6.97 29.48
C SER A 277 -21.93 -7.80 28.37
N PRO A 278 -20.70 -7.44 27.95
CA PRO A 278 -19.99 -8.17 26.91
C PRO A 278 -19.86 -9.67 27.24
N GLY A 279 -20.23 -10.52 26.28
CA GLY A 279 -20.29 -11.96 26.46
C GLY A 279 -21.59 -12.46 27.07
N TYR A 280 -22.63 -11.63 27.26
CA TYR A 280 -23.93 -12.08 27.78
C TYR A 280 -24.47 -13.30 27.03
N TYR A 281 -24.42 -13.27 25.69
CA TYR A 281 -24.92 -14.37 24.87
C TYR A 281 -23.89 -15.49 24.66
N THR A 282 -22.60 -15.15 24.59
CA THR A 282 -21.56 -16.10 24.17
C THR A 282 -20.87 -16.82 25.31
N ASN A 283 -20.84 -16.25 26.53
CA ASN A 283 -20.13 -16.85 27.65
C ASN A 283 -20.58 -18.30 27.92
N ASP A 284 -19.57 -19.14 28.16
CA ASP A 284 -19.71 -20.56 28.47
C ASP A 284 -20.25 -21.43 27.32
N ILE A 285 -20.21 -20.93 26.08
CA ILE A 285 -20.35 -21.77 24.88
C ILE A 285 -18.99 -22.40 24.58
N TYR A 286 -18.98 -23.71 24.45
CA TYR A 286 -17.79 -24.49 24.08
C TYR A 286 -17.82 -24.81 22.59
N VAL A 287 -16.70 -24.61 21.91
CA VAL A 287 -16.63 -24.74 20.45
C VAL A 287 -15.42 -25.58 20.06
N ALA A 288 -15.65 -26.68 19.34
CA ALA A 288 -14.61 -27.37 18.61
C ALA A 288 -14.22 -26.53 17.38
N THR A 289 -13.01 -25.97 17.38
CA THR A 289 -12.57 -24.95 16.42
C THR A 289 -11.23 -25.35 15.77
N PRO A 290 -10.96 -24.93 14.51
CA PRO A 290 -9.71 -25.26 13.83
C PRO A 290 -8.50 -24.49 14.35
N LEU A 291 -8.72 -23.35 15.00
CA LEU A 291 -7.67 -22.47 15.50
C LEU A 291 -8.16 -21.67 16.71
N ILE A 292 -7.31 -21.56 17.73
CA ILE A 292 -7.45 -20.62 18.83
C ILE A 292 -6.14 -19.85 18.92
N PHE A 293 -6.18 -18.52 18.88
CA PHE A 293 -4.95 -17.72 18.82
C PHE A 293 -4.07 -17.81 20.07
N ASP A 294 -4.58 -18.28 21.21
CA ASP A 294 -3.78 -18.46 22.43
C ASP A 294 -2.87 -19.72 22.39
N THR A 295 -3.13 -20.65 21.47
CA THR A 295 -2.37 -21.88 21.19
C THR A 295 -1.70 -21.83 19.81
N ALA A 296 -1.85 -20.72 19.10
CA ALA A 296 -1.37 -20.61 17.73
C ALA A 296 0.14 -20.41 17.69
N ASN A 297 0.77 -21.00 16.65
CA ASN A 297 2.20 -20.95 16.44
C ASN A 297 2.69 -19.54 16.08
N ASP A 298 4.00 -19.35 16.00
CA ASP A 298 4.57 -18.05 15.68
C ASP A 298 4.17 -17.51 14.29
N LYS A 299 4.07 -18.39 13.28
CA LYS A 299 3.60 -18.01 11.94
C LYS A 299 2.17 -17.45 11.99
N ALA A 300 1.32 -17.99 12.84
CA ALA A 300 -0.05 -17.52 13.05
C ALA A 300 -0.11 -16.16 13.75
N GLN A 301 0.75 -15.92 14.75
CA GLN A 301 0.83 -14.60 15.39
C GLN A 301 1.34 -13.55 14.40
N GLN A 302 2.38 -13.85 13.62
CA GLN A 302 2.87 -12.96 12.57
C GLN A 302 1.79 -12.67 11.52
N PHE A 303 1.06 -13.70 11.09
CA PHE A 303 -0.09 -13.52 10.19
C PHE A 303 -1.13 -12.60 10.82
N ARG A 304 -1.50 -12.83 12.09
CA ARG A 304 -2.47 -12.00 12.81
C ARG A 304 -2.05 -10.54 12.85
N GLU A 305 -0.80 -10.27 13.18
CA GLU A 305 -0.22 -8.93 13.23
C GLU A 305 -0.25 -8.21 11.89
N VAL A 306 0.25 -8.87 10.83
CA VAL A 306 0.27 -8.29 9.49
C VAL A 306 -1.15 -8.05 8.99
N TYR A 307 -2.07 -8.97 9.28
CA TYR A 307 -3.48 -8.84 8.92
C TYR A 307 -4.13 -7.65 9.62
N GLN A 308 -3.97 -7.52 10.95
CA GLN A 308 -4.49 -6.39 11.73
C GLN A 308 -3.87 -5.06 11.30
N ALA A 309 -2.56 -5.02 11.05
CA ALA A 309 -1.87 -3.82 10.60
C ALA A 309 -2.43 -3.33 9.25
N ARG A 310 -2.75 -4.26 8.34
CA ARG A 310 -3.24 -3.96 7.01
C ARG A 310 -4.73 -3.64 6.96
N TYR A 311 -5.56 -4.38 7.68
CA TYR A 311 -7.02 -4.34 7.56
C TYR A 311 -7.74 -3.74 8.76
N ARG A 312 -7.04 -3.49 9.89
CA ARG A 312 -7.62 -2.99 11.15
C ARG A 312 -8.74 -3.87 11.70
N GLU A 313 -8.66 -5.17 11.41
CA GLU A 313 -9.63 -6.19 11.78
C GLU A 313 -8.90 -7.40 12.36
N GLU A 314 -9.54 -8.08 13.32
CA GLU A 314 -9.05 -9.35 13.86
C GLU A 314 -9.32 -10.47 12.84
N PRO A 315 -8.30 -11.23 12.39
CA PRO A 315 -8.55 -12.43 11.63
C PRO A 315 -9.15 -13.50 12.52
N ASP A 316 -10.00 -14.35 11.94
CA ASP A 316 -10.46 -15.58 12.58
C ASP A 316 -9.82 -16.81 11.92
N TRP A 317 -10.28 -17.99 12.32
CA TRP A 317 -9.79 -19.25 11.75
C TRP A 317 -10.06 -19.36 10.25
N SER A 318 -11.15 -18.75 9.73
CA SER A 318 -11.50 -18.81 8.31
C SER A 318 -10.45 -18.10 7.46
N ALA A 319 -9.98 -16.93 7.93
CA ALA A 319 -8.89 -16.18 7.31
C ALA A 319 -7.59 -16.99 7.32
N ALA A 320 -7.22 -17.57 8.47
CA ALA A 320 -5.99 -18.35 8.61
C ALA A 320 -5.95 -19.58 7.68
N TYR A 321 -7.07 -20.32 7.57
CA TYR A 321 -7.16 -21.49 6.70
C TYR A 321 -7.22 -21.13 5.21
N ALA A 322 -7.81 -19.98 4.85
CA ALA A 322 -7.76 -19.47 3.49
C ALA A 322 -6.34 -19.01 3.11
N TYR A 323 -5.60 -18.39 4.04
CA TYR A 323 -4.18 -18.04 3.88
C TYR A 323 -3.34 -19.29 3.61
N ASP A 324 -3.47 -20.34 4.43
CA ASP A 324 -2.74 -21.60 4.24
C ASP A 324 -3.15 -22.33 2.96
N THR A 325 -4.41 -22.21 2.55
CA THR A 325 -4.87 -22.81 1.29
C THR A 325 -4.25 -22.11 0.07
N ALA A 326 -4.12 -20.78 0.11
CA ALA A 326 -3.37 -20.04 -0.90
C ALA A 326 -1.88 -20.44 -0.89
N MET A 327 -1.29 -20.59 0.29
CA MET A 327 0.08 -21.07 0.47
C MET A 327 0.29 -22.45 -0.16
N LEU A 328 -0.60 -23.42 0.10
CA LEU A 328 -0.53 -24.75 -0.49
C LEU A 328 -0.55 -24.72 -2.03
N LEU A 329 -1.42 -23.89 -2.62
CA LEU A 329 -1.48 -23.76 -4.07
C LEU A 329 -0.25 -23.10 -4.65
N VAL A 330 0.28 -22.04 -4.01
CA VAL A 330 1.52 -21.38 -4.43
C VAL A 330 2.70 -22.32 -4.34
N GLU A 331 2.80 -23.11 -3.27
CA GLU A 331 3.84 -24.13 -3.12
C GLU A 331 3.73 -25.18 -4.24
N ALA A 332 2.52 -25.67 -4.52
CA ALA A 332 2.28 -26.61 -5.61
C ALA A 332 2.68 -26.04 -6.98
N ILE A 333 2.29 -24.80 -7.29
CA ILE A 333 2.64 -24.13 -8.54
C ILE A 333 4.16 -23.92 -8.64
N THR A 334 4.80 -23.52 -7.54
CA THR A 334 6.25 -23.29 -7.49
C THR A 334 7.03 -24.58 -7.73
N HIS A 335 6.63 -25.68 -7.10
CA HIS A 335 7.30 -26.97 -7.22
C HIS A 335 7.07 -27.64 -8.58
N THR A 336 5.89 -27.48 -9.16
CA THR A 336 5.54 -28.07 -10.47
C THR A 336 6.06 -27.27 -11.66
N GLN A 337 6.47 -26.01 -11.44
CA GLN A 337 7.02 -25.14 -12.49
C GLN A 337 6.10 -24.96 -13.70
N ILE A 338 4.78 -24.90 -13.46
CA ILE A 338 3.77 -24.80 -14.51
C ILE A 338 3.87 -23.51 -15.34
N GLN A 339 3.33 -23.56 -16.56
CA GLN A 339 3.33 -22.39 -17.44
C GLN A 339 2.16 -21.43 -17.12
N GLY A 340 1.00 -21.96 -16.73
CA GLY A 340 -0.17 -21.17 -16.37
C GLY A 340 -0.87 -20.54 -17.57
N GLN A 341 -0.71 -21.13 -18.76
CA GLN A 341 -1.26 -20.60 -20.02
C GLN A 341 -2.46 -21.45 -20.49
N PRO A 342 -3.43 -20.87 -21.23
CA PRO A 342 -4.62 -21.62 -21.68
C PRO A 342 -4.30 -22.90 -22.46
N GLN A 343 -3.17 -22.94 -23.18
CA GLN A 343 -2.75 -24.11 -23.97
C GLN A 343 -2.18 -25.26 -23.12
N THR A 344 -1.59 -24.95 -21.96
CA THR A 344 -0.96 -25.93 -21.06
C THR A 344 -1.82 -26.26 -19.86
N LEU A 345 -2.93 -25.54 -19.67
CA LEU A 345 -3.69 -25.50 -18.43
C LEU A 345 -4.16 -26.87 -17.95
N THR A 346 -4.53 -27.79 -18.86
CA THR A 346 -4.92 -29.15 -18.51
C THR A 346 -3.77 -29.93 -17.86
N ALA A 347 -2.58 -29.87 -18.46
CA ALA A 347 -1.39 -30.52 -17.92
C ALA A 347 -0.91 -29.83 -16.63
N ASP A 348 -1.01 -28.51 -16.57
CA ASP A 348 -0.65 -27.73 -15.38
C ASP A 348 -1.55 -28.09 -14.19
N ARG A 349 -2.87 -28.17 -14.40
CA ARG A 349 -3.86 -28.58 -13.41
C ARG A 349 -3.62 -29.99 -12.89
N GLN A 350 -3.28 -30.92 -13.78
CA GLN A 350 -2.96 -32.29 -13.39
C GLN A 350 -1.70 -32.36 -12.52
N GLN A 351 -0.65 -31.62 -12.89
CA GLN A 351 0.59 -31.55 -12.08
C GLN A 351 0.33 -30.97 -10.69
N ILE A 352 -0.45 -29.89 -10.59
CA ILE A 352 -0.84 -29.29 -9.31
C ILE A 352 -1.59 -30.33 -8.45
N ARG A 353 -2.59 -31.01 -9.03
CA ARG A 353 -3.36 -32.06 -8.36
C ARG A 353 -2.45 -33.18 -7.84
N ASP A 354 -1.54 -33.66 -8.68
CA ASP A 354 -0.64 -34.79 -8.35
C ASP A 354 0.34 -34.41 -7.25
N TYR A 355 0.85 -33.17 -7.28
CA TYR A 355 1.70 -32.66 -6.21
C TYR A 355 0.94 -32.62 -4.88
N LEU A 356 -0.27 -32.04 -4.85
CA LEU A 356 -1.10 -31.99 -3.64
C LEU A 356 -1.42 -33.40 -3.11
N ALA A 357 -1.75 -34.34 -4.00
CA ALA A 357 -2.01 -35.74 -3.65
C ALA A 357 -0.77 -36.48 -3.14
N SER A 358 0.44 -35.98 -3.42
CA SER A 358 1.70 -36.57 -2.94
C SER A 358 2.04 -36.22 -1.49
N LEU A 359 1.38 -35.19 -0.92
CA LEU A 359 1.58 -34.69 0.44
C LEU A 359 0.83 -35.58 1.45
N THR A 360 1.22 -36.85 1.55
CA THR A 360 0.48 -37.85 2.36
C THR A 360 1.00 -38.08 3.77
N THR A 361 2.17 -37.54 4.11
CA THR A 361 2.84 -37.78 5.38
C THR A 361 3.28 -36.49 6.05
N ILE A 362 3.43 -36.51 7.37
CA ILE A 362 3.92 -35.37 8.14
C ILE A 362 5.32 -34.90 7.70
N HIS A 363 6.17 -35.81 7.19
CA HIS A 363 7.50 -35.47 6.68
C HIS A 363 7.47 -34.72 5.34
N LYS A 364 6.38 -34.86 4.58
CA LYS A 364 6.12 -34.09 3.36
C LYS A 364 5.20 -32.89 3.61
N ALA A 365 4.75 -32.68 4.85
CA ALA A 365 3.78 -31.65 5.16
C ALA A 365 4.39 -30.26 5.03
N ILE A 366 3.57 -29.31 4.57
CA ILE A 366 3.96 -27.91 4.47
C ILE A 366 3.47 -27.20 5.72
N GLU A 367 4.39 -26.63 6.50
CA GLU A 367 4.06 -25.92 7.73
C GLU A 367 3.59 -24.49 7.42
N GLY A 368 2.31 -24.22 7.67
CA GLY A 368 1.69 -22.90 7.53
C GLY A 368 1.28 -22.27 8.87
N VAL A 369 0.41 -21.28 8.79
CA VAL A 369 -0.16 -20.57 9.96
C VAL A 369 -1.13 -21.46 10.74
N THR A 370 -1.71 -22.48 10.10
CA THR A 370 -2.61 -23.47 10.73
C THR A 370 -1.89 -24.76 11.11
N GLY A 371 -0.55 -24.71 11.22
CA GLY A 371 0.32 -25.86 11.47
C GLY A 371 0.64 -26.64 10.20
N PHE A 372 0.93 -27.94 10.35
CA PHE A 372 1.30 -28.80 9.21
C PHE A 372 0.09 -29.07 8.30
N ASN A 373 0.31 -28.94 7.00
CA ASN A 373 -0.68 -29.18 5.95
C ASN A 373 -0.26 -30.39 5.10
N TYR A 374 -1.03 -31.46 5.18
CA TYR A 374 -0.91 -32.70 4.40
C TYR A 374 -2.29 -33.37 4.34
N PHE A 375 -2.47 -34.32 3.42
CA PHE A 375 -3.74 -34.98 3.13
C PHE A 375 -3.65 -36.50 3.32
N ASP A 376 -4.78 -37.15 3.59
CA ASP A 376 -4.88 -38.62 3.49
C ASP A 376 -5.17 -39.07 2.04
N GLU A 377 -5.34 -40.37 1.84
CA GLU A 377 -5.68 -40.98 0.55
C GLU A 377 -7.01 -40.47 -0.02
N ASP A 378 -7.91 -40.00 0.84
CA ASP A 378 -9.20 -39.42 0.52
C ASP A 378 -9.14 -37.89 0.36
N ARG A 379 -7.93 -37.31 0.33
CA ARG A 379 -7.67 -35.86 0.15
C ARG A 379 -8.22 -35.00 1.29
N ASN A 380 -8.41 -35.58 2.47
CA ASN A 380 -8.79 -34.88 3.70
C ASN A 380 -7.56 -34.51 4.53
N SER A 381 -7.50 -33.27 5.01
CA SER A 381 -6.40 -32.86 5.88
C SER A 381 -6.53 -33.44 7.29
N GLN A 382 -5.40 -33.95 7.81
CA GLN A 382 -5.31 -34.51 9.16
C GLN A 382 -5.01 -33.42 10.19
N LYS A 383 -5.96 -32.50 10.37
CA LYS A 383 -5.85 -31.40 11.34
C LYS A 383 -6.35 -31.85 12.73
N PRO A 384 -5.69 -31.43 13.83
CA PRO A 384 -6.21 -31.67 15.18
C PRO A 384 -7.49 -30.89 15.41
N VAL A 385 -8.40 -31.45 16.22
CA VAL A 385 -9.56 -30.74 16.75
C VAL A 385 -9.17 -30.16 18.10
N VAL A 386 -9.29 -28.86 18.27
CA VAL A 386 -9.11 -28.18 19.57
C VAL A 386 -10.44 -27.62 20.05
N ILE A 387 -10.60 -27.45 21.36
CA ILE A 387 -11.83 -26.93 21.94
C ILE A 387 -11.58 -25.64 22.72
N GLY A 388 -12.32 -24.60 22.35
CA GLY A 388 -12.32 -23.32 23.02
C GLY A 388 -13.59 -23.13 23.85
N VAL A 389 -13.56 -22.14 24.72
CA VAL A 389 -14.70 -21.64 25.47
C VAL A 389 -14.75 -20.12 25.35
N TYR A 390 -15.95 -19.58 25.12
CA TYR A 390 -16.14 -18.14 25.10
C TYR A 390 -16.13 -17.55 26.52
N LYS A 391 -15.30 -16.52 26.71
CA LYS A 391 -15.23 -15.71 27.92
C LYS A 391 -15.02 -14.24 27.54
N ASN A 392 -15.95 -13.38 27.95
CA ASN A 392 -15.92 -11.94 27.68
C ASN A 392 -15.65 -11.65 26.19
N LYS A 393 -16.46 -12.26 25.29
CA LYS A 393 -16.30 -12.19 23.82
C LYS A 393 -15.03 -12.81 23.23
N ASN A 394 -14.11 -13.32 24.03
CA ASN A 394 -12.90 -13.97 23.55
C ASN A 394 -13.06 -15.49 23.55
N LEU A 395 -12.68 -16.14 22.45
CA LEU A 395 -12.56 -17.59 22.39
C LEU A 395 -11.17 -17.98 22.91
N ILE A 396 -11.13 -18.63 24.06
CA ILE A 396 -9.90 -19.07 24.72
C ILE A 396 -9.89 -20.60 24.87
N SER A 397 -8.72 -21.22 24.94
CA SER A 397 -8.57 -22.67 25.03
C SER A 397 -9.23 -23.25 26.28
N ALA A 398 -10.07 -24.26 26.15
CA ALA A 398 -10.61 -24.93 27.34
C ALA A 398 -9.48 -25.55 28.17
N PHE A 399 -9.64 -25.58 29.50
CA PHE A 399 -8.63 -26.06 30.46
C PHE A 399 -8.18 -27.52 30.24
N THR A 400 -8.97 -28.29 29.51
CA THR A 400 -8.66 -29.68 29.15
C THR A 400 -8.84 -29.83 27.65
N GLN A 401 -7.80 -30.32 26.97
CA GLN A 401 -7.82 -30.73 25.57
C GLN A 401 -7.74 -32.26 25.49
N LEU A 402 -8.27 -32.84 24.42
CA LEU A 402 -8.11 -34.25 24.11
C LEU A 402 -7.26 -34.40 22.86
N GLN A 403 -6.18 -35.18 22.93
CA GLN A 403 -5.29 -35.43 21.80
C GLN A 403 -5.28 -36.92 21.45
N MET A 404 -5.46 -37.24 20.16
CA MET A 404 -5.42 -38.63 19.72
C MET A 404 -4.03 -39.24 19.93
N ILE A 405 -3.97 -40.50 20.35
CA ILE A 405 -2.73 -41.26 20.44
C ILE A 405 -2.53 -42.00 19.11
N PRO A 406 -1.53 -41.62 18.28
CA PRO A 406 -1.33 -42.23 16.97
C PRO A 406 -0.77 -43.66 17.04
N ASN A 407 0.05 -43.96 18.05
CA ASN A 407 0.63 -45.29 18.25
C ASN A 407 0.59 -45.66 19.73
N LEU A 408 -0.22 -46.65 20.07
CA LEU A 408 -0.37 -47.18 21.43
C LEU A 408 0.91 -47.77 22.00
N ASN A 409 1.68 -48.43 21.13
CA ASN A 409 2.91 -49.09 21.56
C ASN A 409 3.91 -48.07 22.09
N ALA A 410 3.84 -46.80 21.66
CA ALA A 410 4.72 -45.73 22.12
C ALA A 410 4.56 -45.35 23.61
N ILE A 411 3.54 -45.90 24.29
CA ILE A 411 3.32 -45.69 25.72
C ILE A 411 3.97 -46.86 26.48
N ALA A 412 4.96 -46.56 27.32
CA ALA A 412 5.69 -47.60 28.06
C ALA A 412 4.84 -48.33 29.10
N ASP A 413 3.94 -47.60 29.79
CA ASP A 413 2.99 -48.16 30.76
C ASP A 413 1.60 -47.56 30.52
N LEU A 414 0.77 -48.30 29.78
CA LEU A 414 -0.58 -47.89 29.42
C LEU A 414 -1.54 -48.02 30.60
N GLU A 415 -1.37 -49.03 31.46
CA GLU A 415 -2.24 -49.27 32.62
C GLU A 415 -2.09 -48.16 33.66
N GLU A 416 -0.85 -47.76 33.97
CA GLU A 416 -0.59 -46.64 34.88
C GLU A 416 -1.14 -45.33 34.33
N ALA A 417 -0.97 -45.08 33.02
CA ALA A 417 -1.46 -43.87 32.38
C ALA A 417 -3.00 -43.78 32.33
N LEU A 418 -3.68 -44.92 32.23
CA LEU A 418 -5.14 -45.03 32.37
C LEU A 418 -5.58 -44.82 33.83
N HIS A 419 -4.89 -45.44 34.79
CA HIS A 419 -5.20 -45.29 36.22
C HIS A 419 -5.04 -43.85 36.71
N GLN A 420 -4.08 -43.10 36.14
CA GLN A 420 -3.87 -41.69 36.45
C GLN A 420 -4.77 -40.74 35.64
N GLU A 421 -5.73 -41.26 34.87
CA GLU A 421 -6.62 -40.51 33.98
C GLU A 421 -5.90 -39.58 32.97
N ARG A 422 -4.60 -39.81 32.73
CA ARG A 422 -3.80 -39.06 31.74
C ARG A 422 -4.09 -39.53 30.32
N ILE A 423 -4.56 -40.77 30.19
CA ILE A 423 -5.03 -41.35 28.95
C ILE A 423 -6.48 -41.81 29.15
N LEU A 424 -7.30 -41.58 28.14
CA LEU A 424 -8.71 -41.95 28.10
C LEU A 424 -8.93 -42.93 26.96
N LEU A 425 -9.73 -43.98 27.21
CA LEU A 425 -10.17 -44.90 26.16
C LEU A 425 -11.48 -44.39 25.54
N VAL A 426 -11.45 -44.18 24.22
CA VAL A 426 -12.51 -43.60 23.40
C VAL A 426 -12.66 -44.43 22.11
N ASP A 427 -13.76 -45.18 21.96
CA ASP A 427 -14.04 -46.00 20.75
C ASP A 427 -12.86 -46.93 20.35
N ASN A 428 -12.33 -47.68 21.34
CA ASN A 428 -11.13 -48.51 21.20
C ASN A 428 -9.84 -47.77 20.77
N LYS A 429 -9.84 -46.43 20.83
CA LYS A 429 -8.68 -45.58 20.61
C LYS A 429 -8.34 -44.83 21.88
N TYR A 430 -7.06 -44.71 22.17
CA TYR A 430 -6.61 -43.99 23.35
C TYR A 430 -6.37 -42.53 22.99
N MET A 431 -6.71 -41.63 23.91
CA MET A 431 -6.50 -40.19 23.78
C MET A 431 -5.80 -39.65 25.02
N TYR A 432 -4.84 -38.75 24.86
CA TYR A 432 -4.28 -38.02 25.98
C TYR A 432 -5.26 -36.97 26.49
N LYS A 433 -5.41 -36.88 27.81
CA LYS A 433 -6.06 -35.77 28.51
C LYS A 433 -4.97 -34.74 28.80
N THR A 434 -4.97 -33.64 28.04
CA THR A 434 -3.93 -32.61 28.11
C THR A 434 -4.41 -31.42 28.91
N ASN A 435 -3.64 -31.03 29.93
CA ASN A 435 -3.90 -29.86 30.75
C ASN A 435 -3.46 -28.58 30.05
N VAL A 436 -4.35 -27.59 30.01
CA VAL A 436 -4.05 -26.26 29.51
C VAL A 436 -3.78 -25.32 30.67
N VAL A 437 -2.64 -24.65 30.58
CA VAL A 437 -2.11 -23.74 31.60
C VAL A 437 -2.01 -22.36 30.97
N TYR A 438 -2.85 -21.45 31.41
CA TYR A 438 -2.76 -20.06 30.96
C TYR A 438 -1.53 -19.42 31.57
N THR A 439 -0.70 -18.81 30.75
CA THR A 439 0.56 -18.16 31.11
C THR A 439 0.51 -16.71 30.71
N GLY A 440 0.77 -15.82 31.65
CA GLY A 440 0.97 -14.41 31.35
C GLY A 440 2.26 -13.87 31.93
N ILE A 441 2.74 -12.80 31.32
CA ILE A 441 4.01 -12.15 31.65
C ILE A 441 3.86 -10.63 31.55
N GLU A 442 4.48 -9.92 32.47
CA GLU A 442 4.59 -8.46 32.47
C GLU A 442 6.04 -8.06 32.67
N ILE A 443 6.64 -7.43 31.65
CA ILE A 443 8.06 -7.05 31.67
C ILE A 443 8.17 -5.69 32.36
N ASN A 444 8.94 -5.64 33.44
CA ASN A 444 9.16 -4.44 34.24
C ASN A 444 10.35 -3.63 33.70
N GLU A 445 11.47 -4.30 33.40
CA GLU A 445 12.71 -3.64 32.99
C GLU A 445 13.56 -4.57 32.12
N ILE A 446 14.19 -3.99 31.09
CA ILE A 446 15.24 -4.57 30.28
C ILE A 446 16.50 -3.69 30.42
N SER A 447 17.56 -4.26 30.97
CA SER A 447 18.81 -3.55 31.21
C SER A 447 20.03 -4.40 30.81
N ASP A 448 21.23 -3.79 30.86
CA ASP A 448 22.50 -4.45 30.50
C ASP A 448 22.47 -5.18 29.14
N LEU A 449 21.95 -4.50 28.11
CA LEU A 449 21.85 -5.05 26.75
C LEU A 449 23.24 -5.16 26.10
N ASP A 450 23.76 -6.38 26.05
CA ASP A 450 25.05 -6.71 25.45
C ASP A 450 24.84 -7.43 24.11
N ILE A 451 24.89 -6.66 23.03
CA ILE A 451 24.76 -7.16 21.66
C ILE A 451 25.96 -8.01 21.22
N LYS A 452 27.14 -7.86 21.86
CA LYS A 452 28.33 -8.65 21.49
C LYS A 452 28.22 -10.08 22.01
N ASN A 453 27.77 -10.21 23.26
CA ASN A 453 27.58 -11.52 23.89
C ASN A 453 26.16 -12.08 23.72
N LEU A 454 25.27 -11.32 23.07
CA LEU A 454 23.86 -11.64 22.86
C LEU A 454 23.14 -11.94 24.19
N THR A 455 23.29 -11.05 25.18
CA THR A 455 22.63 -11.19 26.48
C THR A 455 21.95 -9.89 26.94
N CYS A 456 20.93 -10.01 27.78
CA CYS A 456 20.31 -8.90 28.49
C CYS A 456 19.87 -9.32 29.90
N GLN A 457 19.72 -8.35 30.80
CA GLN A 457 19.07 -8.53 32.09
C GLN A 457 17.56 -8.27 31.95
N LEU A 458 16.74 -9.21 32.39
CA LEU A 458 15.27 -9.08 32.39
C LEU A 458 14.74 -9.11 33.83
N ASP A 459 13.78 -8.21 34.11
CA ASP A 459 12.97 -8.16 35.33
C ASP A 459 11.49 -8.20 34.92
N PHE A 460 10.73 -9.20 35.37
CA PHE A 460 9.34 -9.40 34.96
C PHE A 460 8.51 -10.19 35.99
N TYR A 461 7.19 -10.00 35.94
CA TYR A 461 6.23 -10.89 36.58
C TYR A 461 5.78 -11.99 35.63
N LEU A 462 5.63 -13.21 36.15
CA LEU A 462 5.17 -14.39 35.42
C LEU A 462 4.06 -15.04 36.21
N TRP A 463 2.91 -15.33 35.60
CA TRP A 463 1.82 -16.00 36.29
C TRP A 463 1.25 -17.17 35.49
N PHE A 464 0.61 -18.07 36.23
CA PHE A 464 -0.05 -19.25 35.72
C PHE A 464 -1.47 -19.33 36.26
N ARG A 465 -2.41 -19.67 35.38
CA ARG A 465 -3.80 -19.97 35.73
C ARG A 465 -4.17 -21.36 35.22
N PHE A 466 -4.50 -22.27 36.13
CA PHE A 466 -4.68 -23.69 35.84
C PHE A 466 -5.73 -24.34 36.75
N ARG A 467 -6.24 -25.52 36.34
CA ARG A 467 -7.13 -26.35 37.18
C ARG A 467 -6.38 -27.45 37.94
N GLU A 468 -5.47 -28.14 37.26
CA GLU A 468 -4.63 -29.18 37.86
C GLU A 468 -3.29 -28.57 38.28
N GLU A 469 -2.83 -28.91 39.48
CA GLU A 469 -1.65 -28.28 40.10
C GLU A 469 -0.36 -28.52 39.31
N ILE A 470 0.48 -27.48 39.25
CA ILE A 470 1.76 -27.51 38.55
C ILE A 470 2.85 -27.14 39.53
N ASP A 471 3.86 -28.02 39.68
CA ASP A 471 5.02 -27.72 40.50
C ASP A 471 5.91 -26.67 39.78
N PRO A 472 6.09 -25.47 40.36
CA PRO A 472 6.90 -24.41 39.76
C PRO A 472 8.36 -24.80 39.56
N LYS A 473 8.90 -25.74 40.35
CA LYS A 473 10.29 -26.22 40.22
C LYS A 473 10.52 -26.95 38.90
N ASN A 474 9.44 -27.41 38.27
CA ASN A 474 9.47 -28.09 36.98
C ASN A 474 9.44 -27.15 35.79
N ILE A 475 9.48 -25.83 35.99
CA ILE A 475 9.69 -24.89 34.90
C ILE A 475 11.21 -24.78 34.62
N LYS A 476 11.56 -24.78 33.33
CA LYS A 476 12.93 -24.56 32.86
C LYS A 476 12.94 -23.49 31.79
N PHE A 477 13.62 -22.38 32.07
CA PHE A 477 13.96 -21.37 31.08
C PHE A 477 15.03 -21.94 30.13
N LEU A 478 14.83 -21.75 28.83
CA LEU A 478 15.64 -22.33 27.78
C LEU A 478 16.78 -21.40 27.34
N ASN A 479 16.60 -20.10 27.54
CA ASN A 479 17.56 -19.05 27.22
C ASN A 479 18.16 -18.39 28.47
N GLU A 480 18.07 -19.02 29.64
CA GLU A 480 18.74 -18.55 30.86
C GLU A 480 20.27 -18.64 30.71
N VAL A 481 20.99 -17.62 31.20
CA VAL A 481 22.46 -17.65 31.29
C VAL A 481 22.89 -18.32 32.60
N GLU A 482 22.17 -18.02 33.67
CA GLU A 482 22.33 -18.63 34.99
C GLU A 482 21.06 -19.41 35.35
N PRO A 483 21.14 -20.58 36.00
CA PRO A 483 19.95 -21.39 36.32
C PRO A 483 18.94 -20.64 37.19
N ILE A 484 17.70 -20.51 36.71
CA ILE A 484 16.58 -19.92 37.44
C ILE A 484 15.62 -21.03 37.86
N VAL A 485 15.31 -21.09 39.15
CA VAL A 485 14.32 -22.02 39.71
C VAL A 485 13.20 -21.20 40.35
N LEU A 486 11.97 -21.42 39.89
CA LEU A 486 10.80 -20.83 40.54
C LEU A 486 10.54 -21.60 41.84
N THR A 487 10.49 -20.86 42.95
CA THR A 487 10.24 -21.41 44.28
C THR A 487 8.76 -21.20 44.64
N GLU A 488 8.47 -20.46 45.70
CA GLU A 488 7.10 -20.17 46.12
C GLU A 488 6.53 -18.99 45.32
N PRO A 489 5.24 -19.04 44.93
CA PRO A 489 4.58 -17.92 44.29
C PRO A 489 4.50 -16.73 45.26
N GLN A 490 4.66 -15.53 44.72
CA GLN A 490 4.45 -14.28 45.45
C GLN A 490 2.95 -14.07 45.76
N VAL A 491 2.07 -14.53 44.87
CA VAL A 491 0.61 -14.47 45.03
C VAL A 491 0.00 -15.80 44.63
N THR A 492 -0.89 -16.32 45.48
CA THR A 492 -1.72 -17.49 45.20
C THR A 492 -3.19 -17.17 45.45
N GLU A 493 -4.04 -17.37 44.45
CA GLU A 493 -5.48 -17.17 44.55
C GLU A 493 -6.21 -18.41 44.01
N LYS A 494 -7.33 -18.78 44.64
CA LYS A 494 -8.19 -19.89 44.23
C LYS A 494 -9.62 -19.43 44.03
N TRP A 495 -10.18 -19.71 42.86
CA TRP A 495 -11.57 -19.42 42.51
C TRP A 495 -12.26 -20.66 41.94
N GLY A 496 -13.08 -21.31 42.76
CA GLY A 496 -13.70 -22.59 42.40
C GLY A 496 -12.64 -23.64 42.11
N ALA A 497 -12.66 -24.20 40.89
CA ALA A 497 -11.66 -25.17 40.42
C ALA A 497 -10.40 -24.52 39.80
N MET A 498 -10.31 -23.18 39.79
CA MET A 498 -9.18 -22.44 39.22
C MET A 498 -8.17 -22.05 40.28
N THR A 499 -6.89 -22.21 39.99
CA THR A 499 -5.78 -21.69 40.78
C THR A 499 -4.98 -20.68 39.95
N TYR A 500 -4.56 -19.59 40.58
CA TYR A 500 -3.70 -18.54 40.02
C TYR A 500 -2.45 -18.42 40.87
N HIS A 501 -1.27 -18.54 40.25
CA HIS A 501 0.04 -18.34 40.90
C HIS A 501 0.83 -17.26 40.15
N MET A 502 1.42 -16.29 40.86
CA MET A 502 2.28 -15.25 40.30
C MET A 502 3.69 -15.29 40.90
N TYR A 503 4.71 -15.09 40.08
CA TYR A 503 6.12 -15.10 40.43
C TYR A 503 6.79 -13.81 39.95
N HIS A 504 7.76 -13.30 40.71
CA HIS A 504 8.67 -12.25 40.27
C HIS A 504 10.00 -12.87 39.86
N VAL A 505 10.45 -12.60 38.64
CA VAL A 505 11.65 -13.23 38.06
C VAL A 505 12.61 -12.13 37.61
N LYS A 506 13.86 -12.22 38.08
CA LYS A 506 14.95 -11.36 37.66
C LYS A 506 16.17 -12.21 37.32
N GLY A 507 16.72 -12.06 36.12
CA GLY A 507 17.86 -12.86 35.68
C GLY A 507 18.45 -12.42 34.34
N ARG A 508 19.58 -13.02 33.98
CA ARG A 508 20.26 -12.78 32.70
C ARG A 508 19.83 -13.82 31.66
N PHE A 509 19.42 -13.35 30.48
CA PHE A 509 18.90 -14.16 29.39
C PHE A 509 19.65 -13.92 28.08
N ARG A 510 19.78 -14.97 27.27
CA ARG A 510 20.28 -14.89 25.91
C ARG A 510 19.21 -14.30 24.99
N ILE A 511 19.62 -13.35 24.15
CA ILE A 511 18.79 -12.74 23.11
C ILE A 511 18.86 -13.59 21.83
N ASP A 512 17.96 -13.35 20.87
CA ASP A 512 17.89 -14.10 19.60
C ASP A 512 17.72 -15.62 19.79
N PHE A 513 16.99 -16.01 20.84
CA PHE A 513 16.78 -17.40 21.23
C PHE A 513 15.80 -18.18 20.33
N LEU A 514 15.20 -17.52 19.34
CA LEU A 514 14.32 -18.12 18.34
C LEU A 514 15.09 -18.37 17.02
N PRO A 515 14.84 -19.46 16.30
CA PRO A 515 15.62 -19.90 15.12
C PRO A 515 15.35 -19.08 13.83
N GLN A 516 14.99 -17.80 13.95
CA GLN A 516 14.61 -16.95 12.82
C GLN A 516 15.78 -16.13 12.29
N HIS A 517 15.75 -15.82 10.99
CA HIS A 517 16.68 -14.88 10.39
C HIS A 517 16.19 -13.46 10.65
N TYR A 518 16.95 -12.72 11.46
CA TYR A 518 16.66 -11.31 11.74
C TYR A 518 17.20 -10.43 10.62
N ALA A 519 16.44 -9.40 10.25
CA ALA A 519 16.98 -8.38 9.38
C ALA A 519 18.16 -7.68 10.06
N PHE A 520 19.03 -7.05 9.28
CA PHE A 520 20.20 -6.35 9.80
C PHE A 520 19.80 -5.35 10.90
N LYS A 521 20.50 -5.37 12.05
CA LYS A 521 20.26 -4.54 13.25
C LYS A 521 18.89 -4.76 13.92
N GLN A 522 18.35 -5.96 13.87
CA GLN A 522 17.20 -6.37 14.66
C GLN A 522 17.58 -7.48 15.63
N HIS A 523 17.03 -7.45 16.84
CA HIS A 523 17.23 -8.48 17.84
C HIS A 523 15.91 -8.79 18.58
N ASN A 524 15.74 -10.04 19.00
CA ASN A 524 14.63 -10.48 19.82
C ASN A 524 15.08 -10.64 21.27
N LEU A 525 14.46 -9.87 22.15
CA LEU A 525 14.61 -9.96 23.60
C LEU A 525 13.46 -10.76 24.21
N GLY A 526 13.65 -11.34 25.38
CA GLY A 526 12.57 -11.95 26.15
C GLY A 526 12.90 -13.34 26.67
N VAL A 527 11.88 -14.15 26.89
CA VAL A 527 12.00 -15.42 27.62
C VAL A 527 11.33 -16.57 26.87
N SER A 528 11.96 -17.74 26.98
CA SER A 528 11.42 -19.00 26.51
C SER A 528 11.53 -20.03 27.61
N PHE A 529 10.44 -20.74 27.91
CA PHE A 529 10.47 -21.80 28.92
C PHE A 529 9.59 -22.98 28.52
N ARG A 530 9.85 -24.11 29.18
CA ARG A 530 9.03 -25.33 29.07
C ARG A 530 8.94 -26.04 30.42
N HIS A 531 8.05 -27.02 30.49
CA HIS A 531 8.06 -27.97 31.59
C HIS A 531 9.25 -28.95 31.45
N ARG A 532 9.87 -29.34 32.58
CA ARG A 532 11.03 -30.24 32.63
C ARG A 532 10.66 -31.65 32.18
N GLU A 533 9.56 -32.18 32.73
CA GLU A 533 9.17 -33.59 32.61
C GLU A 533 7.92 -33.86 31.76
N LEU A 534 6.82 -33.12 31.98
CA LEU A 534 5.59 -33.24 31.22
C LEU A 534 5.75 -32.77 29.78
N ASN A 535 5.41 -33.64 28.84
CA ASN A 535 5.43 -33.37 27.41
C ASN A 535 4.11 -32.70 26.96
N SER A 536 4.04 -32.28 25.69
CA SER A 536 2.88 -31.62 25.09
C SER A 536 1.59 -32.44 25.07
N ASN A 537 1.69 -33.75 25.29
CA ASN A 537 0.52 -34.63 25.41
C ASN A 537 -0.16 -34.47 26.78
N ASN A 538 0.58 -34.09 27.82
CA ASN A 538 0.07 -33.95 29.19
C ASN A 538 -0.13 -32.48 29.59
N LEU A 539 0.68 -31.56 29.07
CA LEU A 539 0.63 -30.14 29.44
C LEU A 539 0.94 -29.23 28.24
N ILE A 540 0.07 -28.24 28.03
CA ILE A 540 0.27 -27.13 27.08
C ILE A 540 0.17 -25.79 27.83
N TYR A 541 1.16 -24.93 27.63
CA TYR A 541 1.11 -23.53 28.07
C TYR A 541 0.43 -22.69 27.01
N VAL A 542 -0.56 -21.89 27.36
CA VAL A 542 -1.28 -21.02 26.43
C VAL A 542 -1.16 -19.58 26.88
N THR A 543 -1.23 -18.64 25.97
CA THR A 543 -1.18 -17.21 26.30
C THR A 543 -2.42 -16.81 27.11
N ASP A 544 -2.25 -16.22 28.28
CA ASP A 544 -3.35 -15.68 29.09
C ASP A 544 -3.87 -14.35 28.53
N VAL A 545 -4.54 -14.42 27.37
CA VAL A 545 -5.04 -13.26 26.61
C VAL A 545 -5.90 -12.35 27.49
N LEU A 546 -6.75 -12.94 28.34
CA LEU A 546 -7.61 -12.19 29.26
C LEU A 546 -6.82 -11.57 30.42
N GLY A 547 -5.94 -12.34 31.07
CA GLY A 547 -5.15 -11.85 32.21
C GLY A 547 -4.18 -10.73 31.84
N MET A 548 -3.58 -10.80 30.65
CA MET A 548 -2.66 -9.77 30.15
C MET A 548 -3.37 -8.57 29.49
N GLY A 549 -4.66 -8.70 29.17
CA GLY A 549 -5.41 -7.69 28.42
C GLY A 549 -4.92 -7.52 26.97
N LEU A 550 -4.54 -8.62 26.31
CA LEU A 550 -3.97 -8.63 24.94
C LEU A 550 -5.01 -8.49 23.83
N THR A 551 -6.12 -7.81 24.10
CA THR A 551 -7.14 -7.55 23.07
C THR A 551 -6.68 -6.51 22.04
N ASP A 552 -5.60 -5.77 22.32
CA ASP A 552 -4.94 -4.84 21.40
C ASP A 552 -3.41 -4.88 21.64
N GLN A 553 -2.67 -5.53 20.73
CA GLN A 553 -1.21 -5.63 20.80
C GLN A 553 -0.54 -4.24 20.73
N ALA A 554 -1.08 -3.30 19.96
CA ALA A 554 -0.51 -1.96 19.83
C ALA A 554 -0.66 -1.16 21.13
N ALA A 555 -1.78 -1.33 21.84
CA ALA A 555 -1.95 -0.75 23.18
C ALA A 555 -0.94 -1.33 24.18
N TRP A 556 -0.57 -2.61 24.04
CA TRP A 556 0.38 -3.26 24.91
C TRP A 556 1.82 -2.79 24.66
N LEU A 557 2.24 -2.67 23.39
CA LEU A 557 3.54 -2.08 23.05
C LEU A 557 3.67 -0.65 23.58
N LYS A 558 2.64 0.18 23.39
CA LYS A 558 2.57 1.55 23.95
C LYS A 558 2.66 1.57 25.47
N ARG A 559 2.15 0.54 26.15
CA ARG A 559 2.27 0.40 27.60
C ARG A 559 3.74 0.20 27.99
N LEU A 560 4.45 -0.72 27.33
CA LEU A 560 5.88 -0.94 27.55
C LEU A 560 6.71 0.34 27.28
N GLU A 561 6.40 1.05 26.20
CA GLU A 561 7.04 2.33 25.87
C GLU A 561 6.78 3.38 26.96
N SER A 562 5.55 3.48 27.45
CA SER A 562 5.18 4.44 28.50
C SER A 562 5.88 4.18 29.83
N TYR A 563 6.19 2.91 30.13
CA TYR A 563 6.94 2.50 31.30
C TYR A 563 8.45 2.51 31.10
N GLN A 564 8.92 2.85 29.89
CA GLN A 564 10.35 2.89 29.54
C GLN A 564 11.06 1.57 29.86
N VAL A 565 10.38 0.44 29.61
CA VAL A 565 10.89 -0.91 29.88
C VAL A 565 12.24 -1.14 29.21
N LEU A 566 12.44 -0.57 28.01
CA LEU A 566 13.74 -0.44 27.36
C LEU A 566 14.16 1.03 27.35
N ASN A 567 15.35 1.34 27.86
CA ASN A 567 15.84 2.71 27.90
C ASN A 567 16.12 3.25 26.48
N PRO A 568 15.43 4.32 26.02
CA PRO A 568 15.63 4.88 24.69
C PRO A 568 17.06 5.39 24.43
N ALA A 569 17.82 5.74 25.47
CA ALA A 569 19.21 6.19 25.35
C ALA A 569 20.15 5.11 24.80
N LEU A 570 19.73 3.83 24.79
CA LEU A 570 20.49 2.73 24.21
C LEU A 570 20.47 2.72 22.68
N GLY A 571 19.66 3.58 22.02
CA GLY A 571 19.57 3.67 20.55
C GLY A 571 18.78 2.53 19.90
N TRP A 572 17.86 1.93 20.64
CA TRP A 572 17.00 0.83 20.20
C TRP A 572 15.54 1.22 20.40
N SER A 573 14.73 1.00 19.37
CA SER A 573 13.28 1.15 19.41
C SER A 573 12.61 -0.22 19.47
N MET A 574 11.57 -0.32 20.30
CA MET A 574 10.70 -1.50 20.36
C MET A 574 9.77 -1.48 19.16
N GLN A 575 9.74 -2.57 18.40
CA GLN A 575 8.95 -2.67 17.17
C GLN A 575 7.65 -3.44 17.39
N ASN A 576 7.74 -4.57 18.10
CA ASN A 576 6.60 -5.41 18.42
C ASN A 576 6.95 -6.40 19.56
N ILE A 577 5.94 -6.90 20.26
CA ILE A 577 6.05 -8.03 21.17
C ILE A 577 5.06 -9.15 20.84
N ARG A 578 5.57 -10.37 20.88
CA ARG A 578 4.85 -11.59 20.53
C ARG A 578 4.79 -12.56 21.69
N PHE A 579 3.62 -13.12 21.90
CA PHE A 579 3.40 -14.24 22.81
C PHE A 579 2.87 -15.41 22.01
N PHE A 580 3.56 -16.54 22.07
CA PHE A 580 3.13 -17.72 21.33
C PHE A 580 3.60 -19.00 22.01
N GLN A 581 2.83 -20.05 21.77
CA GLN A 581 3.20 -21.40 22.12
C GLN A 581 3.71 -22.12 20.87
N ASP A 582 4.80 -22.87 21.03
CA ASP A 582 5.27 -23.82 20.04
C ASP A 582 5.80 -25.09 20.72
N PHE A 583 6.48 -25.93 19.95
CA PHE A 583 6.95 -27.21 20.43
C PHE A 583 8.45 -27.37 20.23
N ILE A 584 9.12 -27.91 21.24
CA ILE A 584 10.53 -28.32 21.15
C ILE A 584 10.63 -29.84 21.25
N TYR A 585 11.39 -30.43 20.33
CA TYR A 585 11.68 -31.85 20.32
C TYR A 585 12.98 -32.11 21.09
N LYS A 586 12.96 -33.06 22.00
CA LYS A 586 14.14 -33.52 22.74
C LYS A 586 14.28 -35.02 22.68
N SER A 587 15.50 -35.51 22.58
CA SER A 587 15.73 -36.95 22.73
C SER A 587 15.23 -37.41 24.10
N ALA A 588 14.55 -38.56 24.12
CA ALA A 588 14.19 -39.27 25.32
C ALA A 588 15.42 -39.83 26.07
N LEU A 589 16.62 -39.76 25.47
CA LEU A 589 17.89 -40.25 26.02
C LEU A 589 17.82 -41.70 26.52
N GLY A 590 17.00 -42.54 25.87
CA GLY A 590 16.80 -43.94 26.26
C GLY A 590 15.99 -44.12 27.54
N SER A 591 15.25 -43.10 28.00
CA SER A 591 14.37 -43.20 29.16
C SER A 591 13.38 -44.36 29.01
N LEU A 592 13.32 -45.22 30.04
CA LEU A 592 12.41 -46.37 30.12
C LEU A 592 10.95 -45.99 29.82
N LYS A 593 10.52 -44.78 30.23
CA LYS A 593 9.17 -44.25 30.02
C LYS A 593 8.80 -44.01 28.55
N TYR A 594 9.80 -43.91 27.66
CA TYR A 594 9.62 -43.53 26.26
C TYR A 594 10.36 -44.47 25.28
N LEU A 595 10.76 -45.66 25.75
CA LEU A 595 11.52 -46.63 24.95
C LEU A 595 10.82 -47.07 23.66
N ASN A 596 9.49 -47.11 23.69
CA ASN A 596 8.71 -47.62 22.57
C ASN A 596 8.33 -46.53 21.55
N GLN A 597 8.78 -45.30 21.74
CA GLN A 597 8.51 -44.21 20.82
C GLN A 597 9.44 -44.33 19.59
N GLN A 598 8.86 -44.50 18.40
CA GLN A 598 9.59 -44.85 17.16
C GLN A 598 10.77 -43.92 16.84
N ASP A 599 10.65 -42.64 17.17
CA ASP A 599 11.66 -41.64 16.79
C ASP A 599 12.60 -41.29 17.96
N GLY A 600 12.34 -41.81 19.17
CA GLY A 600 13.07 -41.46 20.39
C GLY A 600 13.02 -39.97 20.77
N MET A 601 12.12 -39.19 20.17
CA MET A 601 12.00 -37.73 20.35
C MET A 601 10.70 -37.33 21.06
N MET A 602 10.83 -36.65 22.18
CA MET A 602 9.76 -36.13 23.02
C MET A 602 9.42 -34.69 22.67
N LYS A 603 8.14 -34.43 22.44
CA LYS A 603 7.60 -33.11 22.09
C LYS A 603 7.13 -32.37 23.33
N TYR A 604 7.74 -31.24 23.69
CA TYR A 604 7.37 -30.42 24.85
C TYR A 604 6.71 -29.12 24.42
N SER A 605 5.66 -28.69 25.15
CA SER A 605 5.12 -27.35 25.01
C SER A 605 6.15 -26.32 25.48
N ARG A 606 6.39 -25.31 24.66
CA ARG A 606 7.28 -24.19 24.94
C ARG A 606 6.48 -22.90 24.81
N PHE A 607 6.53 -22.08 25.86
CA PHE A 607 5.97 -20.73 25.85
C PHE A 607 7.08 -19.75 25.53
N ASN A 608 6.78 -18.76 24.67
CA ASN A 608 7.72 -17.74 24.25
C ASN A 608 7.10 -16.36 24.41
N ALA A 609 7.85 -15.43 25.00
CA ALA A 609 7.60 -14.00 24.98
C ALA A 609 8.79 -13.33 24.29
N ALA A 610 8.56 -12.71 23.13
CA ALA A 610 9.60 -12.16 22.27
C ALA A 610 9.31 -10.71 21.88
N LEU A 611 10.11 -9.78 22.40
CA LEU A 611 10.12 -8.36 22.06
C LEU A 611 11.16 -8.11 20.96
N LEU A 612 10.70 -7.74 19.77
CA LEU A 612 11.55 -7.35 18.65
C LEU A 612 11.99 -5.89 18.83
N ILE A 613 13.30 -5.67 18.83
CA ILE A 613 13.92 -4.35 18.84
C ILE A 613 14.67 -4.10 17.53
N LYS A 614 14.71 -2.84 17.09
CA LYS A 614 15.46 -2.39 15.92
C LYS A 614 16.36 -1.22 16.33
N ALA A 615 17.59 -1.19 15.80
CA ALA A 615 18.45 -0.03 15.99
C ALA A 615 17.89 1.16 15.19
N ASP A 616 17.89 2.35 15.80
CA ASP A 616 17.39 3.55 15.14
C ASP A 616 18.33 3.93 13.97
N GLU A 617 17.82 3.85 12.73
CA GLU A 617 18.59 4.24 11.56
C GLU A 617 18.64 5.76 11.47
N PHE A 618 19.86 6.32 11.50
CA PHE A 618 20.17 7.76 11.46
C PHE A 618 20.11 8.56 12.76
N ALA A 619 20.29 7.95 13.92
CA ALA A 619 20.70 8.72 15.09
C ALA A 619 22.21 9.08 14.97
N LEU A 620 22.54 10.33 14.62
CA LEU A 620 23.90 10.87 14.87
C LEU A 620 24.24 10.84 16.38
N ARG A 621 23.22 10.64 17.23
CA ARG A 621 23.29 10.42 18.67
C ARG A 621 24.20 9.22 18.94
N GLY A 622 25.34 9.48 19.58
CA GLY A 622 26.35 8.46 19.89
C GLY A 622 27.68 8.61 19.12
N MET A 623 27.76 9.48 18.10
CA MET A 623 29.05 9.80 17.47
C MET A 623 29.99 10.61 18.38
N ILE A 624 29.41 11.36 19.31
CA ILE A 624 30.14 12.14 20.31
C ILE A 624 29.90 11.46 21.67
N PRO A 625 30.95 11.01 22.38
CA PRO A 625 30.79 10.52 23.75
C PRO A 625 30.23 11.64 24.64
N THR A 626 29.35 11.30 25.59
CA THR A 626 28.64 12.29 26.42
C THR A 626 29.58 13.24 27.18
N GLU A 627 30.76 12.75 27.59
CA GLU A 627 31.85 13.52 28.19
C GLU A 627 32.37 14.67 27.30
N TRP A 628 32.35 14.51 25.97
CA TRP A 628 32.81 15.51 25.01
C TRP A 628 31.71 16.50 24.57
N ALA A 629 30.44 16.25 24.91
CA ALA A 629 29.34 17.10 24.46
C ALA A 629 29.47 18.54 24.98
N SER A 630 29.69 18.73 26.28
CA SER A 630 29.83 20.06 26.90
C SER A 630 31.00 20.90 26.34
N PRO A 631 32.24 20.38 26.22
CA PRO A 631 33.35 21.16 25.65
C PRO A 631 33.14 21.50 24.16
N LEU A 632 32.51 20.61 23.37
CA LEU A 632 32.23 20.88 21.96
C LEU A 632 31.16 21.97 21.76
N ILE A 633 30.15 22.06 22.64
CA ILE A 633 29.18 23.17 22.64
C ILE A 633 29.90 24.51 22.84
N ILE A 634 30.74 24.59 23.89
CA ILE A 634 31.47 25.83 24.23
C ILE A 634 32.38 26.24 23.08
N PHE A 635 33.16 25.30 22.54
CA PHE A 635 34.04 25.54 21.40
C PHE A 635 33.27 26.03 20.17
N SER A 636 32.14 25.39 19.83
CA SER A 636 31.37 25.73 18.64
C SER A 636 30.72 27.12 18.76
N ILE A 637 30.22 27.51 19.94
CA ILE A 637 29.67 28.86 20.17
C ILE A 637 30.78 29.93 20.02
N LEU A 638 31.93 29.72 20.66
CA LEU A 638 33.06 30.65 20.58
C LEU A 638 33.57 30.81 19.14
N MET A 639 33.66 29.70 18.41
CA MET A 639 34.12 29.68 17.02
C MET A 639 33.11 30.36 16.08
N LEU A 640 31.80 30.13 16.26
CA LEU A 640 30.76 30.82 15.49
C LEU A 640 30.79 32.34 15.72
N LEU A 641 30.91 32.79 16.97
CA LEU A 641 31.06 34.21 17.31
C LEU A 641 32.29 34.83 16.64
N PHE A 642 33.43 34.14 16.70
CA PHE A 642 34.67 34.56 16.05
C PHE A 642 34.52 34.67 14.52
N LEU A 643 33.89 33.68 13.87
CA LEU A 643 33.67 33.67 12.42
C LEU A 643 32.69 34.77 11.98
N ILE A 644 31.64 35.05 12.75
CA ILE A 644 30.72 36.18 12.49
C ILE A 644 31.46 37.52 12.60
N LEU A 645 32.31 37.69 13.61
CA LEU A 645 33.13 38.89 13.81
C LEU A 645 34.15 39.11 12.69
N LEU A 646 34.67 38.03 12.09
CA LEU A 646 35.55 38.06 10.92
C LEU A 646 34.83 38.52 9.65
N GLU A 647 33.53 38.24 9.52
CA GLU A 647 32.74 38.55 8.33
C GLU A 647 32.28 40.02 8.27
N THR A 648 32.11 40.67 9.43
CA THR A 648 31.81 42.11 9.50
C THR A 648 33.06 42.95 9.18
N LYS A 649 33.14 43.54 7.98
CA LYS A 649 34.26 44.38 7.51
C LYS A 649 34.71 45.53 8.44
N LYS A 650 33.96 45.85 9.49
CA LYS A 650 34.23 46.96 10.42
C LYS A 650 35.21 46.61 11.55
N THR A 651 35.35 45.35 11.95
CA THR A 651 36.09 44.97 13.18
C THR A 651 37.62 44.98 13.03
N LEU A 652 38.14 44.68 11.83
CA LEU A 652 39.60 44.71 11.58
C LEU A 652 40.22 46.11 11.72
N ILE A 653 39.41 47.17 11.61
CA ILE A 653 39.86 48.57 11.73
C ILE A 653 39.97 49.02 13.20
N TYR A 654 39.25 48.37 14.13
CA TYR A 654 39.18 48.80 15.54
C TYR A 654 39.88 47.88 16.54
N LEU A 655 40.17 46.62 16.20
CA LEU A 655 40.91 45.70 17.08
C LEU A 655 42.27 46.26 17.59
N PRO A 656 43.07 47.01 16.80
CA PRO A 656 44.34 47.55 17.30
C PRO A 656 44.17 48.68 18.32
N ARG A 657 42.99 49.32 18.41
CA ARG A 657 42.75 50.45 19.32
C ARG A 657 42.34 50.02 20.73
N PHE A 658 41.82 48.80 20.89
CA PHE A 658 41.27 48.34 22.16
C PHE A 658 42.29 47.56 23.02
N ILE A 659 43.27 46.90 22.38
CA ILE A 659 44.27 46.07 23.07
C ILE A 659 45.59 46.84 23.34
N LEU A 660 45.94 47.81 22.49
CA LEU A 660 47.21 48.56 22.59
C LEU A 660 46.92 50.02 22.92
N GLY A 661 46.85 50.31 24.23
CA GLY A 661 46.72 51.67 24.74
C GLY A 661 47.78 52.61 24.16
N ASN A 662 47.30 53.69 23.53
CA ASN A 662 47.91 54.96 23.12
C ASN A 662 49.45 55.12 23.02
N THR A 663 50.20 54.09 22.66
CA THR A 663 51.66 54.14 22.52
C THR A 663 52.08 53.83 21.09
N LYS A 664 52.97 54.71 20.60
CA LYS A 664 53.68 54.78 19.31
C LYS A 664 53.38 53.66 18.29
N ARG A 665 52.88 54.08 17.12
CA ARG A 665 52.74 53.34 15.84
C ARG A 665 53.66 52.11 15.75
N VAL A 666 53.11 50.94 16.07
CA VAL A 666 53.71 49.65 15.72
C VAL A 666 53.46 49.41 14.23
N ARG A 667 54.53 49.46 13.45
CA ARG A 667 54.57 49.35 11.99
C ARG A 667 54.62 47.88 11.50
N LEU A 668 54.03 46.93 12.24
CA LEU A 668 54.21 45.48 12.01
C LEU A 668 53.04 44.72 11.36
N LEU A 669 51.87 45.34 11.17
CA LEU A 669 50.74 44.70 10.48
C LEU A 669 50.36 45.24 9.07
N PRO A 670 51.22 45.92 8.28
CA PRO A 670 50.86 46.22 6.89
C PRO A 670 50.75 44.98 6.01
N SER A 671 51.51 43.90 6.27
CA SER A 671 51.56 42.72 5.40
C SER A 671 50.24 41.93 5.39
N LEU A 672 49.65 41.64 6.56
CA LEU A 672 48.36 40.93 6.65
C LEU A 672 47.18 41.78 6.15
N TYR A 673 47.16 43.08 6.46
CA TYR A 673 46.12 43.99 5.95
C TYR A 673 46.23 44.19 4.43
N LYS A 674 47.46 44.21 3.88
CA LYS A 674 47.69 44.30 2.44
C LYS A 674 47.36 42.99 1.72
N ILE A 675 47.62 41.82 2.31
CA ILE A 675 47.14 40.52 1.81
C ILE A 675 45.60 40.46 1.80
N TRP A 676 44.94 41.06 2.80
CA TRP A 676 43.47 41.11 2.87
C TRP A 676 42.85 42.16 1.93
N ARG A 677 43.55 43.27 1.65
CA ARG A 677 43.09 44.40 0.81
C ARG A 677 43.43 44.25 -0.68
N ASP A 678 44.63 43.75 -1.03
CA ASP A 678 45.07 43.60 -2.44
C ASP A 678 44.48 42.36 -3.13
N ASN A 679 43.89 41.42 -2.38
CA ASN A 679 43.23 40.24 -2.93
C ASN A 679 41.80 40.57 -3.45
N SER A 680 41.74 41.60 -4.29
CA SER A 680 40.58 42.05 -5.08
C SER A 680 40.16 41.06 -6.18
N SER A 681 40.76 39.87 -6.20
CA SER A 681 40.39 38.70 -7.00
C SER A 681 39.43 37.74 -6.27
N HIS A 682 38.51 38.25 -5.44
CA HIS A 682 37.15 37.72 -5.18
C HIS A 682 36.83 36.20 -4.97
N PHE A 683 37.78 35.27 -4.78
CA PHE A 683 37.46 33.82 -4.81
C PHE A 683 37.78 32.95 -3.56
N SER A 684 38.47 33.39 -2.49
CA SER A 684 38.97 32.39 -1.49
C SER A 684 38.38 32.45 -0.06
N ILE A 685 38.50 33.56 0.68
CA ILE A 685 38.33 33.50 2.16
C ILE A 685 36.86 33.41 2.61
N SER A 686 35.97 34.08 1.89
CA SER A 686 34.58 34.25 2.30
C SER A 686 33.76 32.94 2.22
N TYR A 687 34.17 32.02 1.33
CA TYR A 687 33.55 30.70 1.20
C TYR A 687 34.04 29.73 2.28
N VAL A 688 35.31 29.85 2.67
CA VAL A 688 35.89 29.08 3.78
C VAL A 688 35.24 29.46 5.10
N ILE A 689 35.01 30.76 5.34
CA ILE A 689 34.29 31.22 6.55
C ILE A 689 32.88 30.63 6.61
N TRP A 690 32.14 30.62 5.49
CA TRP A 690 30.80 30.05 5.44
C TRP A 690 30.80 28.53 5.69
N LEU A 691 31.75 27.78 5.12
CA LEU A 691 31.90 26.35 5.38
C LEU A 691 32.21 26.07 6.85
N LEU A 692 33.10 26.85 7.46
CA LEU A 692 33.42 26.72 8.89
C LEU A 692 32.22 27.05 9.78
N GLN A 693 31.41 28.06 9.42
CA GLN A 693 30.16 28.36 10.13
C GLN A 693 29.16 27.19 10.05
N ALA A 694 29.00 26.58 8.88
CA ALA A 694 28.13 25.42 8.69
C ALA A 694 28.59 24.22 9.54
N SER A 695 29.89 23.92 9.53
CA SER A 695 30.47 22.83 10.32
C SER A 695 30.33 23.06 11.83
N CYS A 696 30.62 24.26 12.32
CA CYS A 696 30.45 24.58 13.74
C CYS A 696 28.98 24.55 14.18
N ALA A 697 28.04 24.99 13.33
CA ALA A 697 26.61 24.88 13.61
C ALA A 697 26.14 23.42 13.70
N ALA A 698 26.64 22.54 12.83
CA ALA A 698 26.33 21.11 12.87
C ALA A 698 26.89 20.44 14.14
N ILE A 699 28.14 20.75 14.52
CA ILE A 699 28.75 20.22 15.75
C ILE A 699 28.00 20.73 16.99
N LEU A 700 27.60 22.02 17.01
CA LEU A 700 26.81 22.60 18.09
C LEU A 700 25.45 21.90 18.23
N LEU A 701 24.76 21.67 17.11
CA LEU A 701 23.45 21.00 17.09
C LEU A 701 23.58 19.58 17.65
N LEU A 702 24.55 18.81 17.15
CA LEU A 702 24.78 17.43 17.57
C LEU A 702 25.17 17.32 19.06
N SER A 703 26.08 18.18 19.53
CA SER A 703 26.54 18.15 20.92
C SER A 703 25.47 18.61 21.92
N SER A 704 24.61 19.55 21.51
CA SER A 704 23.48 20.02 22.33
C SER A 704 22.39 18.94 22.47
N GLU A 705 22.11 18.22 21.40
CA GLU A 705 21.15 17.11 21.39
C GLU A 705 21.56 16.01 22.37
N VAL A 706 22.81 15.54 22.29
CA VAL A 706 23.35 14.49 23.18
C VAL A 706 23.23 14.89 24.65
N LEU A 707 23.63 16.11 25.01
CA LEU A 707 23.63 16.57 26.40
C LEU A 707 22.20 16.74 26.96
N LEU A 708 21.27 17.26 26.16
CA LEU A 708 19.90 17.52 26.60
C LEU A 708 19.09 16.23 26.71
N VAL A 709 19.22 15.30 25.76
CA VAL A 709 18.56 14.00 25.83
C VAL A 709 19.04 13.22 27.06
N GLU A 710 20.35 13.20 27.34
CA GLU A 710 20.89 12.52 28.53
C GLU A 710 20.38 13.12 29.84
N ARG A 711 20.35 14.45 29.96
CA ARG A 711 19.85 15.13 31.17
C ARG A 711 18.34 14.94 31.38
N VAL A 712 17.56 14.94 30.31
CA VAL A 712 16.12 14.69 30.38
C VAL A 712 15.82 13.23 30.68
N ALA A 713 16.58 12.28 30.12
CA ALA A 713 16.45 10.86 30.45
C ALA A 713 16.76 10.55 31.93
N LYS A 714 17.59 11.35 32.59
CA LYS A 714 17.89 11.25 34.03
C LYS A 714 16.85 11.93 34.94
N GLY A 715 15.95 12.75 34.38
CA GLY A 715 14.95 13.51 35.13
C GLY A 715 13.57 12.86 35.08
N THR A 716 12.88 12.77 36.22
CA THR A 716 11.57 12.10 36.35
C THR A 716 10.38 12.89 35.80
N LEU A 717 10.57 14.14 35.33
CA LEU A 717 9.47 15.08 35.03
C LEU A 717 9.30 15.49 33.56
N TYR A 718 10.16 15.04 32.64
CA TYR A 718 10.10 15.47 31.23
C TYR A 718 10.22 14.29 30.27
N LYS A 719 9.35 14.28 29.24
CA LYS A 719 9.38 13.25 28.18
C LYS A 719 10.53 13.52 27.21
N PRO A 720 11.51 12.60 27.06
CA PRO A 720 12.63 12.77 26.13
C PRO A 720 12.18 12.93 24.67
N ASP A 721 11.03 12.36 24.29
CA ASP A 721 10.49 12.39 22.92
C ASP A 721 10.27 13.82 22.39
N LEU A 722 9.87 14.77 23.25
CA LEU A 722 9.67 16.15 22.84
C LEU A 722 10.99 16.84 22.48
N VAL A 723 12.05 16.52 23.23
CA VAL A 723 13.39 17.05 22.97
C VAL A 723 13.95 16.44 21.70
N ILE A 724 13.78 15.13 21.53
CA ILE A 724 14.14 14.37 20.32
C ILE A 724 13.46 14.99 19.08
N THR A 725 12.14 15.13 19.12
CA THR A 725 11.36 15.72 18.01
C THR A 725 11.82 17.14 17.69
N PHE A 726 12.12 17.95 18.72
CA PHE A 726 12.64 19.30 18.53
C PHE A 726 13.98 19.32 17.77
N PHE A 727 14.91 18.44 18.12
CA PHE A 727 16.19 18.33 17.43
C PHE A 727 16.06 17.74 16.02
N ASP A 728 15.18 16.77 15.82
CA ASP A 728 14.90 16.20 14.50
C ASP A 728 14.37 17.26 13.53
N ILE A 729 13.51 18.19 14.00
CA ILE A 729 13.09 19.36 13.22
C ILE A 729 14.28 20.29 12.91
N LEU A 730 15.16 20.55 13.88
CA LEU A 730 16.33 21.40 13.67
C LEU A 730 17.31 20.82 12.64
N TRP A 731 17.45 19.49 12.57
CA TRP A 731 18.24 18.80 11.55
C TRP A 731 17.73 19.02 10.12
N TRP A 732 16.48 19.44 9.94
CA TRP A 732 15.96 19.90 8.65
C TRP A 732 16.11 21.40 8.43
N LEU A 733 15.86 22.22 9.46
CA LEU A 733 15.85 23.68 9.34
C LEU A 733 17.25 24.29 9.21
N VAL A 734 18.23 23.82 9.98
CA VAL A 734 19.58 24.38 9.99
C VAL A 734 20.26 24.17 8.62
N PRO A 735 20.29 22.97 8.03
CA PRO A 735 20.84 22.78 6.68
C PRO A 735 20.09 23.61 5.61
N THR A 736 18.76 23.74 5.73
CA THR A 736 17.94 24.55 4.82
C THR A 736 18.38 26.02 4.78
N LEU A 737 18.64 26.60 5.95
CA LEU A 737 19.18 27.96 6.07
C LEU A 737 20.53 28.09 5.38
N PHE A 738 21.44 27.15 5.63
CA PHE A 738 22.76 27.14 5.02
C PHE A 738 22.69 26.95 3.49
N ILE A 739 21.91 26.01 2.97
CA ILE A 739 21.72 25.79 1.53
C ILE A 739 21.16 27.05 0.85
N SER A 740 20.18 27.72 1.47
CA SER A 740 19.65 28.99 0.96
C SER A 740 20.72 30.09 0.90
N MET A 741 21.56 30.21 1.95
CA MET A 741 22.71 31.12 1.96
C MET A 741 23.76 30.74 0.90
N ALA A 742 24.01 29.45 0.71
CA ALA A 742 24.93 28.92 -0.28
C ALA A 742 24.49 29.29 -1.69
N ILE A 743 23.22 29.07 -2.05
CA ILE A 743 22.69 29.43 -3.37
C ILE A 743 22.82 30.94 -3.62
N LYS A 744 22.55 31.77 -2.61
CA LYS A 744 22.76 33.22 -2.70
C LYS A 744 24.21 33.58 -2.98
N ARG A 745 25.15 32.92 -2.31
CA ARG A 745 26.59 33.24 -2.36
C ARG A 745 27.31 32.64 -3.57
N PHE A 746 26.99 31.41 -3.95
CA PHE A 746 27.67 30.62 -4.98
C PHE A 746 26.97 30.65 -6.35
N ILE A 747 25.66 30.93 -6.41
CA ILE A 747 24.90 30.94 -7.66
C ILE A 747 24.48 32.36 -8.02
N TRP A 748 23.68 33.03 -7.18
CA TRP A 748 23.09 34.32 -7.55
C TRP A 748 24.13 35.42 -7.75
N TYR A 749 25.00 35.65 -6.77
CA TYR A 749 25.99 36.73 -6.85
C TYR A 749 27.00 36.57 -8.02
N PRO A 750 27.56 35.38 -8.28
CA PRO A 750 28.44 35.18 -9.44
C PRO A 750 27.75 35.35 -10.79
N LEU A 751 26.50 34.89 -10.92
CA LEU A 751 25.74 34.95 -12.16
C LEU A 751 25.36 36.40 -12.52
N GLU A 752 25.03 37.23 -11.53
CA GLU A 752 24.75 38.67 -11.72
C GLU A 752 25.98 39.45 -12.14
N LYS A 753 27.13 39.14 -11.51
CA LYS A 753 28.40 39.74 -11.87
C LYS A 753 28.81 39.41 -13.31
N ARG A 754 28.56 38.17 -13.76
CA ARG A 754 28.88 37.70 -15.12
C ARG A 754 27.93 38.25 -16.19
N SER A 755 26.63 38.32 -15.89
CA SER A 755 25.59 38.73 -16.84
C SER A 755 25.36 40.25 -16.91
N ARG A 756 25.86 41.02 -15.93
CA ARG A 756 25.61 42.47 -15.75
C ARG A 756 24.12 42.83 -15.69
N ARG A 757 23.26 41.86 -15.38
CA ARG A 757 21.82 42.04 -15.21
C ARG A 757 21.43 41.45 -13.85
N ALA A 758 20.54 42.14 -13.14
CA ALA A 758 19.98 41.62 -11.90
C ALA A 758 19.04 40.44 -12.22
N ILE A 759 19.16 39.36 -11.45
CA ILE A 759 18.25 38.23 -11.51
C ILE A 759 16.92 38.68 -10.90
N PRO A 760 15.79 38.47 -11.59
CA PRO A 760 14.47 38.82 -11.07
C PRO A 760 14.23 38.22 -9.67
N ASN A 761 13.70 39.05 -8.76
CA ASN A 761 13.40 38.62 -7.40
C ASN A 761 12.44 37.42 -7.35
N VAL A 762 11.53 37.31 -8.33
CA VAL A 762 10.59 36.19 -8.45
C VAL A 762 11.32 34.84 -8.51
N ILE A 763 12.40 34.74 -9.29
CA ILE A 763 13.19 33.49 -9.42
C ILE A 763 13.88 33.16 -8.10
N ARG A 764 14.43 34.17 -7.42
CA ARG A 764 15.10 33.97 -6.12
C ARG A 764 14.11 33.48 -5.06
N ILE A 765 12.95 34.14 -4.97
CA ILE A 765 11.88 33.77 -4.04
C ILE A 765 11.39 32.35 -4.34
N PHE A 766 11.21 32.00 -5.61
CA PHE A 766 10.78 30.66 -6.01
C PHE A 766 11.78 29.57 -5.59
N VAL A 767 13.08 29.75 -5.88
CA VAL A 767 14.10 28.77 -5.48
C VAL A 767 14.20 28.65 -3.96
N THR A 768 14.18 29.78 -3.24
CA THR A 768 14.15 29.74 -1.77
C THR A 768 12.91 29.00 -1.27
N PHE A 769 11.73 29.31 -1.81
CA PHE A 769 10.48 28.62 -1.46
C PHE A 769 10.57 27.11 -1.67
N VAL A 770 11.11 26.65 -2.81
CA VAL A 770 11.28 25.21 -3.10
C VAL A 770 12.16 24.52 -2.06
N ILE A 771 13.25 25.14 -1.62
CA ILE A 771 14.15 24.54 -0.61
C ILE A 771 13.42 24.37 0.72
N TYR A 772 12.69 25.40 1.18
CA TYR A 772 11.91 25.31 2.42
C TYR A 772 10.73 24.34 2.30
N LEU A 773 10.11 24.25 1.12
CA LEU A 773 9.04 23.29 0.85
C LEU A 773 9.55 21.84 0.94
N LEU A 774 10.73 21.56 0.38
CA LEU A 774 11.37 20.24 0.49
C LEU A 774 11.69 19.89 1.95
N ALA A 775 12.20 20.86 2.72
CA ALA A 775 12.46 20.65 4.15
C ALA A 775 11.17 20.39 4.94
N PHE A 776 10.10 21.12 4.65
CA PHE A 776 8.79 20.91 5.26
C PHE A 776 8.25 19.50 5.00
N PHE A 777 8.31 19.03 3.74
CA PHE A 777 7.89 17.66 3.42
C PHE A 777 8.82 16.60 4.03
N GLY A 778 10.13 16.89 4.10
CA GLY A 778 11.09 16.04 4.82
C GLY A 778 10.76 15.89 6.31
N ILE A 779 10.39 17.00 6.98
CA ILE A 779 9.95 16.97 8.38
C ILE A 779 8.69 16.10 8.54
N ILE A 780 7.68 16.28 7.68
CA ILE A 780 6.45 15.47 7.74
C ILE A 780 6.74 13.99 7.53
N ALA A 781 7.57 13.65 6.54
CA ALA A 781 7.84 12.28 6.16
C ALA A 781 8.76 11.54 7.13
N PHE A 782 9.82 12.20 7.60
CA PHE A 782 10.89 11.54 8.37
C PHE A 782 10.85 11.82 9.86
N VAL A 783 10.25 12.95 10.31
CA VAL A 783 10.14 13.26 11.74
C VAL A 783 8.79 12.82 12.31
N TYR A 784 7.71 13.01 11.54
CA TYR A 784 6.36 12.59 11.96
C TYR A 784 5.93 11.24 11.37
N GLU A 785 6.79 10.61 10.56
CA GLU A 785 6.55 9.32 9.90
C GLU A 785 5.22 9.24 9.13
N GLN A 786 4.72 10.38 8.65
CA GLN A 786 3.44 10.45 7.95
C GLN A 786 3.61 10.07 6.48
N THR A 787 2.68 9.26 5.97
CA THR A 787 2.67 8.88 4.56
C THR A 787 2.34 10.10 3.69
N LEU A 788 3.35 10.60 2.97
CA LEU A 788 3.20 11.71 2.02
C LEU A 788 2.18 11.41 0.91
N THR A 789 1.83 10.15 0.67
CA THR A 789 0.91 9.71 -0.39
C THR A 789 -0.46 10.39 -0.30
N SER A 790 -0.99 10.60 0.92
CA SER A 790 -2.26 11.29 1.14
C SER A 790 -2.18 12.80 0.84
N LEU A 791 -1.12 13.46 1.30
CA LEU A 791 -0.83 14.86 1.01
C LEU A 791 -0.50 15.09 -0.48
N LEU A 792 0.26 14.19 -1.10
CA LEU A 792 0.62 14.23 -2.52
C LEU A 792 -0.61 14.03 -3.43
N ALA A 793 -1.56 13.19 -3.04
CA ALA A 793 -2.82 13.03 -3.75
C ALA A 793 -3.62 14.34 -3.77
N THR A 794 -3.70 15.06 -2.64
CA THR A 794 -4.36 16.37 -2.57
C THR A 794 -3.56 17.49 -3.23
N SER A 795 -2.22 17.46 -3.14
CA SER A 795 -1.35 18.46 -3.77
C SER A 795 -1.23 18.28 -5.27
N GLY A 796 -1.53 17.09 -5.81
CA GLY A 796 -1.65 16.85 -7.25
C GLY A 796 -2.70 17.75 -7.90
N MET A 797 -3.83 18.01 -7.23
CA MET A 797 -4.85 18.94 -7.71
C MET A 797 -4.33 20.38 -7.74
N VAL A 798 -3.63 20.81 -6.69
CA VAL A 798 -3.04 22.16 -6.60
C VAL A 798 -1.91 22.34 -7.63
N ALA A 799 -1.06 21.33 -7.80
CA ALA A 799 0.01 21.31 -8.80
C ALA A 799 -0.55 21.36 -10.22
N MET A 800 -1.67 20.66 -10.48
CA MET A 800 -2.38 20.73 -11.76
C MET A 800 -2.92 22.15 -12.01
N ILE A 801 -3.54 22.79 -11.02
CA ILE A 801 -4.06 24.17 -11.12
C ILE A 801 -2.92 25.16 -11.40
N ILE A 802 -1.80 25.05 -10.66
CA ILE A 802 -0.61 25.90 -10.87
C ILE A 802 0.01 25.63 -12.24
N GLY A 803 0.07 24.36 -12.67
CA GLY A 803 0.57 23.96 -13.99
C GLY A 803 -0.24 24.59 -15.12
N LEU A 804 -1.58 24.52 -15.03
CA LEU A 804 -2.49 25.17 -15.96
C LEU A 804 -2.31 26.69 -15.98
N ALA A 805 -2.12 27.33 -14.82
CA ALA A 805 -1.92 28.78 -14.72
C ALA A 805 -0.56 29.25 -15.32
N ILE A 806 0.48 28.41 -15.24
CA ILE A 806 1.83 28.74 -15.74
C ILE A 806 2.01 28.36 -17.22
N GLN A 807 1.18 27.46 -17.77
CA GLN A 807 1.31 26.90 -19.12
C GLN A 807 1.57 27.97 -20.20
N VAL A 808 0.81 29.06 -20.20
CA VAL A 808 0.94 30.15 -21.20
C VAL A 808 2.27 30.90 -21.06
N ASN A 809 2.76 31.10 -19.83
CA ASN A 809 4.04 31.76 -19.60
C ASN A 809 5.22 30.87 -20.05
N LEU A 810 5.11 29.57 -19.82
CA LEU A 810 6.12 28.60 -20.22
C LEU A 810 6.17 28.44 -21.75
N SER A 811 5.00 28.38 -22.40
CA SER A 811 4.88 28.34 -23.85
C SER A 811 5.59 29.54 -24.50
N ASN A 812 5.32 30.76 -24.03
CA ASN A 812 5.99 31.96 -24.56
C ASN A 812 7.53 31.93 -24.45
N ILE A 813 8.08 31.30 -23.41
CA ILE A 813 9.54 31.13 -23.24
C ILE A 813 10.08 30.17 -24.29
N PHE A 814 9.48 28.98 -24.42
CA PHE A 814 9.94 27.98 -25.38
C PHE A 814 9.77 28.45 -26.82
N SER A 815 8.65 29.09 -27.16
CA SER A 815 8.45 29.71 -28.47
C SER A 815 9.47 30.83 -28.74
N GLY A 816 9.85 31.61 -27.72
CA GLY A 816 10.91 32.62 -27.84
C GLY A 816 12.28 32.03 -28.16
N VAL A 817 12.61 30.88 -27.58
CA VAL A 817 13.83 30.12 -27.90
C VAL A 817 13.74 29.54 -29.31
N ALA A 818 12.60 28.97 -29.70
CA ALA A 818 12.38 28.40 -31.03
C ALA A 818 12.50 29.45 -32.15
N ILE A 819 11.84 30.61 -32.02
CA ILE A 819 11.92 31.73 -32.98
C ILE A 819 13.38 32.19 -33.16
N ASN A 820 14.17 32.26 -32.08
CA ASN A 820 15.58 32.64 -32.16
C ASN A 820 16.46 31.57 -32.83
N LEU A 821 16.08 30.30 -32.72
CA LEU A 821 16.81 29.16 -33.28
C LEU A 821 16.51 28.96 -34.77
N GLU A 822 15.22 28.97 -35.13
CA GLU A 822 14.73 28.75 -36.50
C GLU A 822 14.85 30.00 -37.36
N ARG A 823 14.79 31.19 -36.74
CA ARG A 823 14.90 32.51 -37.39
C ARG A 823 13.98 32.67 -38.60
N PRO A 824 12.65 32.47 -38.46
CA PRO A 824 11.68 32.74 -39.52
C PRO A 824 11.66 34.24 -39.92
N PHE A 825 12.08 35.11 -39.01
CA PHE A 825 12.34 36.52 -39.24
C PHE A 825 13.46 37.04 -38.33
N ARG A 826 14.04 38.18 -38.68
CA ARG A 826 15.09 38.87 -37.93
C ARG A 826 14.64 40.28 -37.56
N VAL A 827 15.28 40.83 -36.53
CA VAL A 827 15.11 42.27 -36.22
C VAL A 827 15.52 43.08 -37.45
N GLY A 828 14.61 43.91 -37.95
CA GLY A 828 14.75 44.68 -39.18
C GLY A 828 13.92 44.16 -40.37
N ASP A 829 13.35 42.95 -40.30
CA ASP A 829 12.55 42.40 -41.39
C ASP A 829 11.13 42.97 -41.40
N TRP A 830 10.56 43.22 -42.58
CA TRP A 830 9.13 43.46 -42.74
C TRP A 830 8.37 42.15 -42.72
N VAL A 831 7.44 42.01 -41.80
CA VAL A 831 6.67 40.78 -41.60
C VAL A 831 5.18 41.07 -41.45
N LYS A 832 4.37 40.09 -41.83
CA LYS A 832 2.98 39.95 -41.39
C LYS A 832 2.86 38.62 -40.64
N ILE A 833 2.35 38.67 -39.41
CA ILE A 833 2.23 37.51 -38.53
C ILE A 833 0.74 37.30 -38.28
N GLY A 834 0.17 36.24 -38.84
CA GLY A 834 -1.27 35.94 -38.78
C GLY A 834 -2.13 37.10 -39.28
N ASP A 835 -3.17 37.43 -38.50
CA ASP A 835 -4.12 38.52 -38.78
C ASP A 835 -3.61 39.90 -38.32
N PHE A 836 -2.42 40.00 -37.73
CA PHE A 836 -1.88 41.27 -37.30
C PHE A 836 -1.41 42.14 -38.47
N ASP A 837 -1.45 43.46 -38.28
CA ASP A 837 -0.95 44.44 -39.25
C ASP A 837 0.52 44.19 -39.61
N GLU A 838 0.86 44.37 -40.89
CA GLU A 838 2.25 44.26 -41.35
C GLU A 838 3.14 45.37 -40.75
N GLY A 839 4.38 45.03 -40.42
CA GLY A 839 5.33 45.95 -39.81
C GLY A 839 6.76 45.44 -39.78
N ILE A 840 7.69 46.27 -39.30
CA ILE A 840 9.10 45.92 -39.14
C ILE A 840 9.37 45.35 -37.75
N VAL A 841 10.07 44.22 -37.65
CA VAL A 841 10.46 43.62 -36.36
C VAL A 841 11.49 44.51 -35.67
N VAL A 842 11.19 45.00 -34.47
CA VAL A 842 12.08 45.89 -33.70
C VAL A 842 12.84 45.15 -32.61
N ASP A 843 12.22 44.16 -31.97
CA ASP A 843 12.80 43.41 -30.85
C ASP A 843 12.14 42.05 -30.72
N VAL A 844 12.93 41.03 -30.36
CA VAL A 844 12.45 39.69 -30.01
C VAL A 844 13.03 39.35 -28.65
N ASN A 845 12.21 39.45 -27.60
CA ASN A 845 12.63 39.11 -26.25
C ASN A 845 12.16 37.69 -25.86
N TRP A 846 12.43 37.29 -24.62
CA TRP A 846 12.12 35.93 -24.15
C TRP A 846 10.61 35.61 -24.06
N ARG A 847 9.71 36.60 -24.14
CA ARG A 847 8.25 36.42 -24.03
C ARG A 847 7.46 36.95 -25.23
N THR A 848 7.95 37.98 -25.92
CA THR A 848 7.20 38.71 -26.95
C THR A 848 8.09 39.14 -28.11
N THR A 849 7.51 39.14 -29.30
CA THR A 849 8.02 39.76 -30.52
C THR A 849 7.36 41.13 -30.71
N ARG A 850 8.16 42.17 -30.93
CA ARG A 850 7.69 43.54 -31.10
C ARG A 850 7.83 43.98 -32.55
N VAL A 851 6.72 44.39 -33.14
CA VAL A 851 6.62 44.81 -34.54
C VAL A 851 6.16 46.25 -34.59
N LYS A 852 6.90 47.13 -35.28
CA LYS A 852 6.48 48.51 -35.52
C LYS A 852 5.70 48.56 -36.84
N VAL A 853 4.41 48.80 -36.73
CA VAL A 853 3.48 48.86 -37.86
C VAL A 853 3.54 50.23 -38.55
N ARG A 854 3.00 50.31 -39.78
CA ARG A 854 3.11 51.51 -40.64
C ARG A 854 2.50 52.79 -40.04
N ASN A 855 1.47 52.67 -39.22
CA ASN A 855 0.83 53.79 -38.51
C ASN A 855 1.63 54.30 -37.29
N GLY A 856 2.80 53.69 -37.00
CA GLY A 856 3.81 54.23 -36.10
C GLY A 856 3.84 53.64 -34.69
N TYR A 857 2.84 52.87 -34.26
CA TYR A 857 2.87 52.21 -32.94
C TYR A 857 3.63 50.87 -32.96
N ILE A 858 3.99 50.38 -31.77
CA ILE A 858 4.63 49.08 -31.58
C ILE A 858 3.57 48.07 -31.14
N LEU A 859 3.34 47.07 -31.97
CA LEU A 859 2.54 45.90 -31.65
C LEU A 859 3.41 44.87 -30.91
N SER A 860 3.00 44.46 -29.70
CA SER A 860 3.70 43.43 -28.93
C SER A 860 2.94 42.11 -29.01
N ILE A 861 3.48 41.17 -29.78
CA ILE A 861 2.88 39.85 -30.02
C ILE A 861 3.53 38.83 -29.07
N PRO A 862 2.78 38.05 -28.29
CA PRO A 862 3.32 36.95 -27.51
C PRO A 862 4.07 35.96 -28.41
N ASN A 863 5.21 35.43 -27.97
CA ASN A 863 6.02 34.53 -28.78
C ASN A 863 5.28 33.23 -29.14
N SER A 864 4.42 32.73 -28.25
CA SER A 864 3.54 31.57 -28.56
C SER A 864 2.65 31.87 -29.76
N THR A 865 1.92 32.98 -29.71
CA THR A 865 1.09 33.46 -30.82
C THR A 865 1.91 33.68 -32.09
N ALA A 866 3.10 34.28 -32.00
CA ALA A 866 3.94 34.54 -33.16
C ALA A 866 4.50 33.25 -33.80
N ALA A 867 4.78 32.22 -33.00
CA ALA A 867 5.28 30.94 -33.48
C ALA A 867 4.18 30.05 -34.08
N GLU A 868 2.94 30.18 -33.59
CA GLU A 868 1.78 29.42 -34.07
C GLU A 868 1.06 30.07 -35.26
N SER A 869 1.37 31.34 -35.56
CA SER A 869 0.75 32.07 -36.68
C SER A 869 1.47 31.84 -38.00
N ASP A 870 0.75 31.98 -39.12
CA ASP A 870 1.37 32.07 -40.45
C ASP A 870 2.26 33.32 -40.54
N ILE A 871 3.52 33.13 -40.92
CA ILE A 871 4.52 34.21 -41.02
C ILE A 871 4.79 34.50 -42.49
N HIS A 872 4.42 35.69 -42.95
CA HIS A 872 4.87 36.22 -44.23
C HIS A 872 6.05 37.16 -43.99
N ASN A 873 7.26 36.71 -44.36
CA ASN A 873 8.46 37.53 -44.28
C ASN A 873 8.76 38.17 -45.65
N TYR A 874 8.59 39.48 -45.74
CA TYR A 874 8.83 40.28 -46.94
C TYR A 874 10.28 40.78 -47.04
N ASN A 875 11.24 40.12 -46.38
CA ASN A 875 12.67 40.44 -46.45
C ASN A 875 13.57 39.22 -46.74
N TYR A 876 13.01 38.01 -46.77
CA TYR A 876 13.78 36.76 -46.89
C TYR A 876 14.05 36.32 -48.35
N THR A 877 13.39 36.94 -49.33
CA THR A 877 13.56 36.67 -50.78
C THR A 877 14.63 37.59 -51.39
N ASP A 878 15.04 37.35 -52.65
CA ASP A 878 16.09 38.09 -53.39
C ASP A 878 15.78 39.59 -53.67
N GLY A 879 15.02 40.28 -52.82
CA GLY A 879 14.63 41.67 -52.99
C GLY A 879 13.56 41.91 -54.06
N HIS A 880 12.87 40.86 -54.51
CA HIS A 880 11.85 40.93 -55.56
C HIS A 880 10.45 40.68 -54.97
N TYR A 881 9.60 41.72 -54.91
CA TYR A 881 8.24 41.62 -54.37
C TYR A 881 7.19 41.79 -55.45
N TRP A 882 6.45 40.72 -55.74
CA TRP A 882 5.39 40.75 -56.75
C TRP A 882 4.09 41.33 -56.18
N LEU A 883 3.49 42.25 -56.94
CA LEU A 883 2.16 42.79 -56.70
C LEU A 883 1.29 42.57 -57.94
N TRP A 884 0.00 42.32 -57.74
CA TRP A 884 -0.98 42.09 -58.82
C TRP A 884 -2.31 42.82 -58.58
N PRO A 885 -2.34 44.16 -58.41
CA PRO A 885 -3.62 44.87 -58.31
C PRO A 885 -4.52 44.59 -59.52
N THR A 886 -5.82 44.45 -59.25
CA THR A 886 -6.81 44.11 -60.28
C THR A 886 -7.53 45.37 -60.76
N VAL A 887 -7.61 45.53 -62.09
CA VAL A 887 -8.41 46.56 -62.75
C VAL A 887 -9.64 45.93 -63.38
N TYR A 888 -10.77 46.59 -63.24
CA TYR A 888 -12.04 46.19 -63.86
C TYR A 888 -12.38 47.17 -64.99
N VAL A 889 -12.52 46.65 -66.20
CA VAL A 889 -12.70 47.43 -67.44
C VAL A 889 -14.01 47.01 -68.11
N ASP A 890 -14.66 47.94 -68.80
CA ASP A 890 -15.87 47.64 -69.56
C ASP A 890 -15.57 46.57 -70.65
N PRO A 891 -16.33 45.45 -70.70
CA PRO A 891 -16.09 44.35 -71.64
C PRO A 891 -16.18 44.73 -73.13
N HIS A 892 -16.73 45.90 -73.49
CA HIS A 892 -16.81 46.34 -74.89
C HIS A 892 -15.43 46.67 -75.49
N HIS A 893 -14.40 46.89 -74.67
CA HIS A 893 -13.03 47.10 -75.14
C HIS A 893 -12.32 45.76 -75.40
N SER A 894 -11.63 45.65 -76.54
CA SER A 894 -10.86 44.45 -76.87
C SER A 894 -9.77 44.17 -75.83
N PRO A 895 -9.64 42.92 -75.31
CA PRO A 895 -8.65 42.61 -74.29
C PRO A 895 -7.20 42.92 -74.70
N ALA A 896 -6.83 42.64 -75.95
CA ALA A 896 -5.49 42.95 -76.45
C ALA A 896 -5.19 44.46 -76.47
N PHE A 897 -6.21 45.29 -76.67
CA PHE A 897 -6.08 46.74 -76.61
C PHE A 897 -5.91 47.22 -75.16
N VAL A 898 -6.71 46.70 -74.23
CA VAL A 898 -6.62 47.04 -72.81
C VAL A 898 -5.28 46.60 -72.20
N GLU A 899 -4.83 45.38 -72.49
CA GLU A 899 -3.53 44.87 -72.04
C GLU A 899 -2.37 45.75 -72.51
N LYS A 900 -2.39 46.21 -73.77
CA LYS A 900 -1.38 47.11 -74.31
C LYS A 900 -1.32 48.42 -73.52
N ILE A 901 -2.47 49.07 -73.31
CA ILE A 901 -2.54 50.36 -72.59
C ILE A 901 -2.13 50.21 -71.13
N LEU A 902 -2.59 49.16 -70.44
CA LEU A 902 -2.19 48.88 -69.06
C LEU A 902 -0.69 48.59 -68.95
N LEU A 903 -0.10 47.89 -69.93
CA LEU A 903 1.33 47.62 -69.97
C LEU A 903 2.14 48.91 -70.19
N GLU A 904 1.69 49.79 -71.10
CA GLU A 904 2.28 51.11 -71.33
C GLU A 904 2.20 51.98 -70.06
N ALA A 905 1.08 51.92 -69.34
CA ALA A 905 0.91 52.62 -68.07
C ALA A 905 1.93 52.20 -67.02
N ILE A 906 2.14 50.91 -66.80
CA ILE A 906 3.13 50.42 -65.83
C ILE A 906 4.55 50.75 -66.29
N GLN A 907 4.85 50.64 -67.59
CA GLN A 907 6.17 50.98 -68.12
C GLN A 907 6.51 52.47 -68.02
N SER A 908 5.49 53.33 -67.87
CA SER A 908 5.66 54.77 -67.66
C SER A 908 5.89 55.19 -66.20
N VAL A 909 5.88 54.24 -65.26
CA VAL A 909 6.22 54.47 -63.85
C VAL A 909 7.74 54.59 -63.74
N GLU A 910 8.24 55.76 -63.33
CA GLU A 910 9.67 56.08 -63.37
C GLU A 910 10.43 55.46 -62.20
N THR A 911 9.78 55.37 -61.04
CA THR A 911 10.41 54.93 -59.79
C THR A 911 9.67 53.77 -59.13
N GLY A 912 10.44 52.78 -58.66
CA GLY A 912 9.94 51.72 -57.78
C GLY A 912 9.41 50.45 -58.44
N VAL A 913 8.97 50.50 -59.71
CA VAL A 913 8.63 49.30 -60.49
C VAL A 913 9.88 48.76 -61.18
N MET A 914 10.23 47.50 -60.92
CA MET A 914 11.41 46.86 -61.51
C MET A 914 11.24 46.65 -63.02
N LYS A 915 12.29 46.96 -63.79
CA LYS A 915 12.33 46.69 -65.25
C LYS A 915 12.68 45.23 -65.58
N LYS A 916 13.31 44.53 -64.63
CA LYS A 916 13.63 43.10 -64.67
C LYS A 916 13.33 42.52 -63.27
N PRO A 917 12.43 41.54 -63.12
CA PRO A 917 11.59 40.93 -64.14
C PRO A 917 10.61 41.94 -64.77
N LYS A 918 10.27 41.75 -66.04
CA LYS A 918 9.43 42.71 -66.79
C LYS A 918 7.98 42.62 -66.28
N PRO A 919 7.30 43.76 -66.02
CA PRO A 919 5.88 43.75 -65.67
C PRO A 919 5.05 43.23 -66.84
N TYR A 920 3.92 42.59 -66.52
CA TYR A 920 2.99 42.05 -67.51
C TYR A 920 1.55 42.19 -67.02
N ILE A 921 0.62 42.16 -67.97
CA ILE A 921 -0.82 42.19 -67.70
C ILE A 921 -1.36 40.80 -67.95
N LEU A 922 -2.22 40.31 -67.06
CA LEU A 922 -2.95 39.07 -67.25
C LEU A 922 -4.44 39.38 -67.33
N PHE A 923 -5.09 39.00 -68.44
CA PHE A 923 -6.54 38.97 -68.51
C PHE A 923 -7.08 37.80 -67.68
N ALA A 924 -7.73 38.13 -66.55
CA ALA A 924 -8.25 37.16 -65.59
C ALA A 924 -9.67 36.66 -65.95
N GLY A 925 -10.23 37.11 -67.08
CA GLY A 925 -11.55 36.74 -67.59
C GLY A 925 -12.59 37.87 -67.50
N VAL A 926 -13.82 37.55 -67.89
CA VAL A 926 -14.98 38.45 -67.80
C VAL A 926 -15.94 37.90 -66.74
N ASN A 927 -16.32 38.74 -65.78
CA ASN A 927 -17.36 38.44 -64.80
C ASN A 927 -18.69 39.13 -65.21
N GLU A 928 -19.72 39.04 -64.38
CA GLU A 928 -21.08 39.55 -64.69
C GLU A 928 -21.13 41.04 -65.07
N TRP A 929 -20.13 41.84 -64.71
CA TRP A 929 -20.17 43.30 -64.87
C TRP A 929 -18.85 43.91 -65.39
N ALA A 930 -17.77 43.14 -65.55
CA ALA A 930 -16.46 43.66 -65.95
C ALA A 930 -15.53 42.61 -66.56
N ALA A 931 -14.63 43.08 -67.44
CA ALA A 931 -13.40 42.40 -67.81
C ALA A 931 -12.32 42.68 -66.75
N SER A 932 -11.73 41.64 -66.16
CA SER A 932 -10.74 41.75 -65.08
C SER A 932 -9.31 41.60 -65.59
N TYR A 933 -8.42 42.51 -65.20
CA TYR A 933 -7.01 42.50 -65.57
C TYR A 933 -6.12 42.59 -64.33
N TRP A 934 -5.17 41.67 -64.19
CA TRP A 934 -4.15 41.75 -63.15
C TRP A 934 -2.93 42.50 -63.69
N ILE A 935 -2.57 43.58 -63.01
CA ILE A 935 -1.36 44.37 -63.27
C ILE A 935 -0.23 43.71 -62.48
N VAL A 936 0.56 42.84 -63.09
CA VAL A 936 1.61 42.11 -62.37
C VAL A 936 2.96 42.83 -62.52
N PHE A 937 3.52 43.29 -61.40
CA PHE A 937 4.80 43.99 -61.37
C PHE A 937 5.60 43.69 -60.11
N CYS A 938 6.91 43.94 -60.16
CA CYS A 938 7.84 43.63 -59.07
C CYS A 938 8.42 44.91 -58.45
N LEU A 939 8.62 44.91 -57.12
CA LEU A 939 9.24 45.98 -56.34
C LEU A 939 10.60 45.53 -55.78
N GLU A 940 11.53 46.47 -55.61
CA GLU A 940 12.84 46.24 -54.96
C GLU A 940 12.78 46.37 -53.43
N ASN A 941 11.92 47.26 -52.91
CA ASN A 941 11.78 47.51 -51.49
C ASN A 941 10.30 47.54 -51.08
N TYR A 942 9.88 46.55 -50.29
CA TYR A 942 8.51 46.41 -49.80
C TYR A 942 8.05 47.60 -48.93
N GLN A 943 8.99 48.33 -48.32
CA GLN A 943 8.67 49.52 -47.52
C GLN A 943 7.92 50.57 -48.33
N ASN A 944 8.21 50.72 -49.63
CA ASN A 944 7.64 51.73 -50.51
C ASN A 944 6.36 51.25 -51.24
N LYS A 945 5.81 50.09 -50.87
CA LYS A 945 4.65 49.45 -51.50
C LYS A 945 3.50 50.41 -51.84
N TYR A 946 3.05 51.20 -50.87
CA TYR A 946 1.88 52.07 -51.05
C TYR A 946 2.19 53.31 -51.89
N ASP A 947 3.39 53.86 -51.79
CA ASP A 947 3.82 54.98 -52.62
C ASP A 947 3.87 54.57 -54.09
N ILE A 948 4.42 53.38 -54.36
CA ILE A 948 4.55 52.84 -55.72
C ILE A 948 3.18 52.40 -56.26
N LEU A 949 2.32 51.77 -55.45
CA LEU A 949 0.95 51.44 -55.86
C LEU A 949 0.16 52.69 -56.23
N ASN A 950 0.29 53.78 -55.46
CA ASN A 950 -0.34 55.05 -55.77
C ASN A 950 0.16 55.63 -57.11
N GLU A 951 1.47 55.54 -57.39
CA GLU A 951 2.02 55.95 -58.68
C GLU A 951 1.50 55.10 -59.84
N VAL A 952 1.49 53.77 -59.69
CA VAL A 952 0.94 52.82 -60.67
C VAL A 952 -0.52 53.13 -60.98
N TRP A 953 -1.36 53.31 -59.95
CA TRP A 953 -2.77 53.62 -60.14
C TRP A 953 -3.01 54.96 -60.84
N ARG A 954 -2.18 55.97 -60.55
CA ARG A 954 -2.25 57.28 -61.25
C ARG A 954 -1.91 57.13 -62.73
N LYS A 955 -0.87 56.38 -63.08
CA LYS A 955 -0.50 56.14 -64.49
C LYS A 955 -1.54 55.31 -65.22
N VAL A 956 -2.08 54.27 -64.57
CA VAL A 956 -3.17 53.44 -65.11
C VAL A 956 -4.40 54.30 -65.40
N TRP A 957 -4.83 55.11 -64.43
CA TRP A 957 -5.95 56.03 -64.60
C TRP A 957 -5.73 57.00 -65.76
N GLN A 958 -4.56 57.65 -65.81
CA GLN A 958 -4.21 58.63 -66.83
C GLN A 958 -4.22 58.02 -68.25
N GLN A 959 -3.57 56.85 -68.42
CA GLN A 959 -3.44 56.20 -69.73
C GLN A 959 -4.76 55.60 -70.22
N MET A 960 -5.55 55.00 -69.31
CA MET A 960 -6.88 54.50 -69.68
C MET A 960 -7.80 55.63 -70.12
N GLN A 961 -7.79 56.76 -69.41
CA GLN A 961 -8.59 57.93 -69.78
C GLN A 961 -8.14 58.53 -71.13
N GLN A 962 -6.83 58.61 -71.40
CA GLN A 962 -6.29 59.09 -72.68
C GLN A 962 -6.63 58.16 -73.85
N ALA A 963 -6.69 56.85 -73.62
CA ALA A 963 -7.05 55.85 -74.61
C ALA A 963 -8.57 55.68 -74.82
N GLY A 964 -9.41 56.44 -74.09
CA GLY A 964 -10.87 56.31 -74.14
C GLY A 964 -11.40 55.00 -73.57
N ILE A 965 -10.63 54.32 -72.71
CA ILE A 965 -11.02 53.06 -72.06
C ILE A 965 -11.79 53.40 -70.78
N MET A 966 -13.02 52.90 -70.69
CA MET A 966 -13.86 53.10 -69.51
C MET A 966 -13.61 52.02 -68.46
N PHE A 967 -13.43 52.45 -67.21
CA PHE A 967 -13.54 51.52 -66.07
C PHE A 967 -14.95 50.94 -66.02
N ALA A 968 -15.06 49.67 -65.65
CA ALA A 968 -16.36 49.04 -65.51
C ALA A 968 -17.16 49.73 -64.41
N ILE A 969 -18.39 50.13 -64.74
CA ILE A 969 -19.35 50.65 -63.77
C ILE A 969 -20.35 49.53 -63.52
N HIS A 970 -20.45 49.09 -62.27
CA HIS A 970 -21.47 48.14 -61.87
C HIS A 970 -22.85 48.79 -62.05
N ARG A 971 -23.62 48.38 -63.07
CA ARG A 971 -25.03 48.77 -63.26
C ARG A 971 -25.94 47.63 -62.83
N GLN A 972 -27.04 47.96 -62.15
CA GLN A 972 -28.12 47.03 -61.85
C GLN A 972 -29.41 47.58 -62.45
N GLU A 973 -30.07 46.79 -63.31
CA GLU A 973 -31.42 47.09 -63.78
C GLU A 973 -32.43 46.29 -62.93
N ILE A 974 -33.32 47.00 -62.25
CA ILE A 974 -34.35 46.39 -61.39
C ILE A 974 -35.66 46.37 -62.16
N TYR A 975 -36.08 45.18 -62.60
CA TYR A 975 -37.38 44.97 -63.22
C TYR A 975 -38.42 44.69 -62.12
N MET A 976 -39.32 45.65 -61.84
CA MET A 976 -40.44 45.46 -60.91
C MET A 976 -41.68 44.94 -61.63
N PHE A 977 -42.09 43.70 -61.33
CA PHE A 977 -43.38 43.15 -61.75
C PHE A 977 -44.43 43.31 -60.64
N GLN A 978 -45.61 43.87 -60.96
CA GLN A 978 -46.76 43.90 -60.06
C GLN A 978 -47.55 42.58 -60.15
N GLY A 979 -47.31 41.68 -59.19
CA GLY A 979 -48.10 40.46 -59.00
C GLY A 979 -48.81 40.49 -57.65
N VAL A 980 -50.14 40.47 -57.65
CA VAL A 980 -50.99 40.42 -56.44
C VAL A 980 -50.76 39.09 -55.70
N LYS A 981 -50.40 39.15 -54.41
CA LYS A 981 -50.26 37.97 -53.54
C LYS A 981 -51.07 38.18 -52.25
N GLU A 982 -52.21 37.51 -52.17
CA GLU A 982 -52.88 37.24 -50.90
C GLU A 982 -51.91 36.52 -49.95
N ARG A 983 -51.83 37.02 -48.71
CA ARG A 983 -51.12 36.38 -47.59
C ARG A 983 -52.08 35.40 -46.90
N ARG A 984 -51.64 34.16 -46.68
CA ARG A 984 -52.16 33.30 -45.60
C ARG A 984 -51.08 33.03 -44.55
N PRO A 985 -51.45 32.83 -43.27
CA PRO A 985 -50.65 33.26 -42.13
C PRO A 985 -49.80 32.16 -41.50
N THR A 986 -48.82 32.64 -40.74
CA THR A 986 -47.79 31.97 -39.95
C THR A 986 -48.31 31.19 -38.74
N THR A 987 -47.82 29.95 -38.57
CA THR A 987 -47.44 29.38 -37.27
C THR A 987 -46.28 28.40 -37.49
N ILE A 988 -45.18 28.62 -36.75
CA ILE A 988 -43.95 27.81 -36.74
C ILE A 988 -44.13 26.59 -35.83
N PRO A 989 -43.50 25.44 -36.14
CA PRO A 989 -42.92 24.60 -35.11
C PRO A 989 -41.38 24.58 -35.19
N ASN A 990 -40.76 24.61 -34.01
CA ASN A 990 -39.32 24.43 -33.80
C ASN A 990 -38.85 23.02 -34.22
N GLU A 991 -37.56 22.96 -34.56
CA GLU A 991 -36.70 21.79 -34.83
C GLU A 991 -36.72 21.22 -36.27
N TRP A 992 -35.53 21.04 -36.85
CA TRP A 992 -34.87 19.76 -37.20
C TRP A 992 -33.42 20.07 -37.66
N PRO A 993 -32.47 19.11 -37.63
CA PRO A 993 -31.20 19.26 -36.92
C PRO A 993 -29.95 19.68 -37.74
N ILE A 994 -29.02 20.27 -37.00
CA ILE A 994 -27.66 20.69 -37.38
C ILE A 994 -26.75 19.47 -37.60
N LEU A 995 -26.16 19.36 -38.79
CA LEU A 995 -25.00 18.49 -39.04
C LEU A 995 -23.70 19.29 -38.79
N LYS A 996 -22.92 18.78 -37.83
CA LYS A 996 -21.62 19.30 -37.38
C LYS A 996 -20.57 19.25 -38.51
N THR A 997 -19.73 20.28 -38.59
CA THR A 997 -18.46 20.26 -39.32
C THR A 997 -17.40 19.43 -38.57
N PRO A 998 -16.43 18.80 -39.28
CA PRO A 998 -15.40 17.96 -38.68
C PRO A 998 -14.26 18.80 -38.10
N ASN A 999 -13.79 18.36 -36.94
CA ASN A 999 -12.61 18.84 -36.20
C ASN A 999 -11.31 18.38 -36.88
N PRO A 1000 -10.29 19.25 -37.07
CA PRO A 1000 -8.94 18.80 -37.30
C PRO A 1000 -7.95 19.52 -36.37
N ASP A 1001 -7.88 19.07 -35.12
CA ASP A 1001 -6.60 18.91 -34.43
C ASP A 1001 -6.49 17.41 -34.12
N LYS A 1002 -5.55 16.60 -34.63
CA LYS A 1002 -4.34 16.80 -35.46
C LYS A 1002 -3.63 18.15 -35.42
#